data_AF-A0A7J2YL59-F1
#
_entry.id   AF-A0A7J2YL59-F1
#
_cell.length_a   1.000
_cell.length_b   1.000
_cell.length_c   1.000
_cell.angle_alpha   90.00
_cell.angle_beta   90.00
_cell.angle_gamma   90.00
#
_symmetry.space_group_name_H-M   'P 1'
#
loop_
_entity.id
_entity.type
_entity.pdbx_description
1 polymer ?
#
loop_
_entity_poly.entity_id
_entity_poly.type
_entity_poly.pdbx_seq_one_letter_code
_entity_poly.pdbx_strand_id
1 'polypeptide(L)'
;SPPTETATREKKKRSFPPLAPENLPPSYFVSATYDGKTGKALIKLYEPNSGEIYFWYDNTGHKPYCLTNLSQYELEKITRLTQHEGFDHFEIVEKFDPLSERNVTVTKIVAKDPLAIGGRPTGCIRDIIPEDFPKVSETPIQPEKIRVWESKIKYYQSYIYDRNLQPGMLYEVKNGELVPKNLEEAEKMVQNIREIFKEATDEELQFIEQWARLLEYSAPKFHRVALDIEVYTPVPTRMPDPREAAYPVVCVSLYGSDGQKKVFLLRREGVREGAERLPTDVSIEYFDSEEKLIKNVFDALWNYPFALTFNGDDFDLRYLAHRALNFGFRRSEIPIEVGRRVCLLKYGVHVDLYKFFFNRSIQIYAFNNRYRDVTLDDVGKALIGIEKIKLEKNLGELSYTELARYCLRDAEITFKLTSFEDELVMKLILVLARISSMPMEDVSRQGVSRWIRNFMHHEHRRKNMLIPNIEDILTVKGKTVTKAIIKGKKYKGAIVVEPTPGVHFNVAVMDFPSLYPSIIKVWNLGYQSILCQHPECRTNLIPDTPHWVCTKKRALESLLIGSLRDLRVQWYKPKTKDKTLPVELRSWYNLIQGALKVILNASYGVFGAETFDLYCPPVAEATAAIARHSLTQILNKAEQLGIQVLYGDTDSIFLKNPSKEQIE
;
A
#
# COMPACT_ATOMS: atom_id res chain seq x y z
N SER A 1 44.09 -2.40 10.44
CA SER A 1 42.76 -3.03 10.50
C SER A 1 42.92 -4.50 10.22
N PRO A 2 42.49 -5.41 11.11
CA PRO A 2 42.61 -6.84 10.86
C PRO A 2 41.59 -7.27 9.78
N PRO A 3 41.91 -8.33 9.01
CA PRO A 3 41.09 -8.79 7.90
C PRO A 3 39.79 -9.44 8.40
N THR A 4 38.67 -9.00 7.86
CA THR A 4 37.34 -9.60 8.05
C THR A 4 37.30 -11.02 7.48
N GLU A 5 37.15 -12.01 8.36
CA GLU A 5 36.85 -13.39 8.02
C GLU A 5 35.49 -13.47 7.30
N THR A 6 35.51 -13.83 6.02
CA THR A 6 34.34 -14.32 5.29
C THR A 6 33.98 -15.69 5.82
N ALA A 7 33.10 -15.73 6.84
CA ALA A 7 32.48 -16.96 7.30
C ALA A 7 31.58 -17.54 6.19
N THR A 8 32.04 -18.60 5.54
CA THR A 8 31.22 -19.50 4.73
C THR A 8 30.14 -20.12 5.63
N ARG A 9 28.92 -19.58 5.58
CA ARG A 9 27.73 -20.19 6.19
C ARG A 9 27.51 -21.57 5.55
N GLU A 10 27.76 -22.65 6.29
CA GLU A 10 27.30 -23.99 5.91
C GLU A 10 25.79 -23.94 5.62
N LYS A 11 25.37 -24.40 4.44
CA LYS A 11 23.95 -24.52 4.07
C LYS A 11 23.27 -25.56 4.96
N LYS A 12 22.76 -25.17 6.13
CA LYS A 12 21.79 -25.98 6.88
C LYS A 12 20.61 -26.30 5.97
N LYS A 13 20.28 -27.59 5.85
CA LYS A 13 19.13 -28.09 5.08
C LYS A 13 17.86 -27.53 5.74
N ARG A 14 17.21 -26.54 5.12
CA ARG A 14 16.02 -25.86 5.67
C ARG A 14 14.83 -26.84 5.76
N SER A 15 14.14 -26.84 6.89
CA SER A 15 12.83 -27.49 7.02
C SER A 15 11.75 -26.54 6.49
N PHE A 16 10.97 -26.99 5.50
CA PHE A 16 9.85 -26.22 4.94
C PHE A 16 8.51 -26.83 5.39
N PRO A 17 7.51 -26.01 5.78
CA PRO A 17 7.55 -24.55 5.92
C PRO A 17 8.45 -24.08 7.08
N PRO A 18 9.01 -22.85 7.02
CA PRO A 18 9.87 -22.32 8.07
C PRO A 18 9.01 -21.86 9.25
N LEU A 19 8.50 -22.79 10.06
CA LEU A 19 7.66 -22.47 11.21
C LEU A 19 8.43 -21.63 12.23
N ALA A 20 7.77 -20.64 12.81
CA ALA A 20 8.33 -19.90 13.94
C ALA A 20 8.53 -20.87 15.12
N PRO A 21 9.71 -20.85 15.78
CA PRO A 21 9.90 -21.58 17.03
C PRO A 21 9.00 -21.00 18.13
N GLU A 22 8.84 -21.75 19.23
CA GLU A 22 8.09 -21.26 20.41
C GLU A 22 8.63 -19.93 20.93
N ASN A 23 9.93 -19.69 20.77
CA ASN A 23 10.59 -18.44 21.12
C ASN A 23 11.39 -17.92 19.92
N LEU A 24 10.82 -16.93 19.20
CA LEU A 24 11.46 -16.25 18.07
C LEU A 24 11.88 -14.84 18.50
N PRO A 25 13.14 -14.43 18.28
CA PRO A 25 13.61 -13.09 18.59
C PRO A 25 12.88 -12.02 17.76
N PRO A 26 13.06 -10.72 18.11
CA PRO A 26 12.39 -9.61 17.43
C PRO A 26 12.51 -9.68 15.91
N SER A 27 11.36 -9.79 15.25
CA SER A 27 11.20 -10.02 13.82
C SER A 27 10.15 -9.08 13.26
N TYR A 28 10.34 -8.62 12.02
CA TYR A 28 9.44 -7.69 11.37
C TYR A 28 8.24 -8.43 10.78
N PHE A 29 7.02 -7.99 11.08
CA PHE A 29 5.82 -8.48 10.41
C PHE A 29 5.79 -7.97 8.96
N VAL A 30 6.19 -8.80 7.99
CA VAL A 30 6.34 -8.35 6.58
C VAL A 30 5.19 -8.76 5.67
N SER A 31 4.48 -9.84 6.01
CA SER A 31 3.38 -10.37 5.19
C SER A 31 2.35 -11.15 6.02
N ALA A 32 1.09 -11.16 5.56
CA ALA A 32 0.02 -11.96 6.13
C ALA A 32 -0.86 -12.56 5.03
N THR A 33 -1.35 -13.78 5.26
CA THR A 33 -2.24 -14.51 4.35
C THR A 33 -3.19 -15.43 5.10
N TYR A 34 -4.04 -16.15 4.37
CA TYR A 34 -4.88 -17.24 4.89
C TYR A 34 -4.37 -18.57 4.34
N ASP A 35 -4.10 -19.51 5.22
CA ASP A 35 -3.78 -20.88 4.83
C ASP A 35 -5.02 -21.75 4.91
N GLY A 36 -5.59 -22.08 3.74
CA GLY A 36 -6.80 -22.90 3.65
C GLY A 36 -6.62 -24.35 4.11
N LYS A 37 -5.39 -24.86 4.23
CA LYS A 37 -5.16 -26.21 4.77
C LYS A 37 -5.32 -26.26 6.28
N THR A 38 -4.83 -25.23 6.96
CA THR A 38 -4.89 -25.13 8.43
C THR A 38 -6.13 -24.35 8.90
N GLY A 39 -6.79 -23.62 7.99
CA GLY A 39 -7.95 -22.81 8.30
C GLY A 39 -7.63 -21.55 9.09
N LYS A 40 -6.37 -21.08 9.04
CA LYS A 40 -5.84 -20.05 9.95
C LYS A 40 -5.22 -18.87 9.20
N ALA A 41 -5.18 -17.71 9.86
CA ALA A 41 -4.31 -16.63 9.44
C ALA A 41 -2.83 -17.05 9.62
N LEU A 42 -2.00 -16.68 8.66
CA LEU A 42 -0.57 -16.93 8.65
C LEU A 42 0.16 -15.60 8.54
N ILE A 43 1.03 -15.31 9.51
CA ILE A 43 1.93 -14.15 9.52
C ILE A 43 3.34 -14.60 9.15
N LYS A 44 3.98 -13.84 8.26
CA LYS A 44 5.39 -13.99 7.91
C LYS A 44 6.22 -12.95 8.67
N LEU A 45 7.13 -13.44 9.50
CA LEU A 45 8.02 -12.66 10.35
C LEU A 45 9.44 -12.72 9.79
N TYR A 46 10.00 -11.58 9.37
CA TYR A 46 11.37 -11.49 8.90
C TYR A 46 12.32 -11.20 10.08
N GLU A 47 13.17 -12.16 10.42
CA GLU A 47 14.13 -12.01 11.51
C GLU A 47 15.44 -11.43 10.95
N PRO A 48 15.84 -10.22 11.39
CA PRO A 48 16.85 -9.42 10.71
C PRO A 48 18.29 -9.97 10.85
N ASN A 49 18.60 -10.76 11.87
CA ASN A 49 19.98 -11.27 12.08
C ASN A 49 20.27 -12.53 11.25
N SER A 50 19.32 -13.45 11.21
CA SER A 50 19.37 -14.65 10.37
C SER A 50 19.18 -14.31 8.90
N GLY A 51 18.34 -13.30 8.60
CA GLY A 51 17.95 -12.93 7.25
C GLY A 51 16.96 -13.93 6.66
N GLU A 52 16.06 -14.45 7.49
CA GLU A 52 15.06 -15.48 7.15
C GLU A 52 13.63 -15.04 7.49
N ILE A 53 12.65 -15.66 6.83
CA ILE A 53 11.23 -15.51 7.14
C ILE A 53 10.75 -16.74 7.90
N TYR A 54 10.04 -16.50 9.01
CA TYR A 54 9.36 -17.50 9.83
C TYR A 54 7.84 -17.36 9.75
N PHE A 55 7.15 -18.48 9.83
CA PHE A 55 5.70 -18.59 9.72
C PHE A 55 5.08 -18.74 11.10
N TRP A 56 4.28 -17.76 11.49
CA TRP A 56 3.49 -17.83 12.71
C TRP A 56 2.01 -17.98 12.34
N TYR A 57 1.38 -19.05 12.83
CA TYR A 57 -0.02 -19.35 12.58
C TYR A 57 -0.89 -18.87 13.73
N ASP A 58 -2.08 -18.36 13.41
CA ASP A 58 -3.05 -17.97 14.42
C ASP A 58 -3.36 -19.12 15.40
N ASN A 59 -3.35 -18.76 16.68
CA ASN A 59 -3.68 -19.60 17.82
C ASN A 59 -4.90 -19.07 18.60
N THR A 60 -5.54 -17.98 18.16
CA THR A 60 -6.70 -17.39 18.85
C THR A 60 -8.05 -17.94 18.40
N GLY A 61 -8.09 -18.67 17.29
CA GLY A 61 -9.34 -19.22 16.75
C GLY A 61 -10.17 -18.17 16.01
N HIS A 62 -9.53 -17.11 15.52
CA HIS A 62 -10.21 -16.06 14.76
C HIS A 62 -10.79 -16.63 13.45
N LYS A 63 -12.06 -16.35 13.18
CA LYS A 63 -12.78 -16.85 12.00
C LYS A 63 -13.28 -15.69 11.12
N PRO A 64 -13.41 -15.91 9.80
CA PRO A 64 -14.00 -14.93 8.89
C PRO A 64 -15.45 -14.64 9.25
N TYR A 65 -15.90 -13.40 9.03
CA TYR A 65 -17.28 -12.99 9.28
C TYR A 65 -17.73 -11.83 8.39
N CYS A 66 -19.04 -11.58 8.38
CA CYS A 66 -19.65 -10.31 8.00
C CYS A 66 -20.70 -9.89 9.05
N LEU A 67 -21.20 -8.65 8.96
CA LEU A 67 -22.21 -8.12 9.87
C LEU A 67 -23.52 -7.84 9.12
N THR A 68 -24.65 -7.88 9.81
CA THR A 68 -25.96 -7.53 9.24
C THR A 68 -26.86 -6.85 10.28
N ASN A 69 -27.82 -6.05 9.79
CA ASN A 69 -28.84 -5.41 10.63
C ASN A 69 -30.00 -6.34 10.99
N LEU A 70 -30.08 -7.51 10.35
CA LEU A 70 -31.10 -8.51 10.65
C LEU A 70 -30.76 -9.22 11.95
N SER A 71 -31.79 -9.51 12.75
CA SER A 71 -31.68 -10.30 13.97
C SER A 71 -31.35 -11.76 13.66
N GLN A 72 -30.82 -12.47 14.67
CA GLN A 72 -30.58 -13.91 14.55
C GLN A 72 -31.85 -14.69 14.16
N TYR A 73 -33.00 -14.36 14.77
CA TYR A 73 -34.28 -15.00 14.46
C TYR A 73 -34.70 -14.83 12.99
N GLU A 74 -34.46 -13.64 12.43
CA GLU A 74 -34.73 -13.35 11.02
C GLU A 74 -33.79 -14.14 10.09
N LEU A 75 -32.53 -14.27 10.46
CA LEU A 75 -31.52 -15.00 9.69
C LEU A 75 -31.75 -16.52 9.72
N GLU A 76 -32.24 -17.06 10.83
CA GLU A 76 -32.54 -18.49 10.97
C GLU A 76 -33.64 -18.97 10.01
N LYS A 77 -34.52 -18.06 9.55
CA LYS A 77 -35.52 -18.34 8.52
C LYS A 77 -34.93 -18.53 7.12
N ILE A 78 -33.69 -18.09 6.89
CA ILE A 78 -33.01 -18.23 5.59
C ILE A 78 -32.34 -19.60 5.53
N THR A 79 -33.06 -20.63 5.06
CA THR A 79 -32.54 -22.01 5.00
C THR A 79 -31.23 -22.14 4.23
N ARG A 80 -31.07 -21.40 3.12
CA ARG A 80 -29.84 -21.40 2.32
C ARG A 80 -28.63 -20.84 3.08
N LEU A 81 -28.86 -19.98 4.09
CA LEU A 81 -27.81 -19.46 4.96
C LEU A 81 -27.46 -20.47 6.05
N THR A 82 -28.45 -20.97 6.80
CA THR A 82 -28.22 -21.87 7.94
C THR A 82 -27.69 -23.24 7.52
N GLN A 83 -28.00 -23.68 6.30
CA GLN A 83 -27.46 -24.92 5.71
C GLN A 83 -26.23 -24.69 4.83
N HIS A 84 -25.72 -23.45 4.73
CA HIS A 84 -24.52 -23.18 3.94
C HIS A 84 -23.31 -23.92 4.53
N GLU A 85 -22.57 -24.67 3.71
CA GLU A 85 -21.45 -25.52 4.16
C GLU A 85 -20.42 -24.75 5.02
N GLY A 86 -20.10 -23.53 4.58
CA GLY A 86 -19.18 -22.62 5.25
C GLY A 86 -19.79 -21.78 6.39
N PHE A 87 -21.09 -21.89 6.69
CA PHE A 87 -21.67 -21.25 7.88
C PHE A 87 -21.17 -21.95 9.16
N ASP A 88 -20.86 -21.15 10.18
CA ASP A 88 -20.37 -21.64 11.48
C ASP A 88 -21.41 -21.39 12.58
N HIS A 89 -21.64 -20.12 12.92
CA HIS A 89 -22.65 -19.70 13.90
C HIS A 89 -22.94 -18.20 13.80
N PHE A 90 -23.93 -17.73 14.57
CA PHE A 90 -24.23 -16.32 14.78
C PHE A 90 -23.66 -15.82 16.11
N GLU A 91 -23.18 -14.58 16.14
CA GLU A 91 -22.87 -13.85 17.36
C GLU A 91 -23.65 -12.52 17.35
N ILE A 92 -24.10 -12.05 18.51
CA ILE A 92 -24.69 -10.73 18.67
C ILE A 92 -23.60 -9.80 19.20
N VAL A 93 -23.34 -8.69 18.49
CA VAL A 93 -22.29 -7.74 18.86
C VAL A 93 -22.82 -6.32 18.84
N GLU A 94 -22.29 -5.48 19.74
CA GLU A 94 -22.54 -4.04 19.72
C GLU A 94 -21.44 -3.31 18.95
N LYS A 95 -21.86 -2.38 18.09
CA LYS A 95 -20.98 -1.50 17.31
C LYS A 95 -21.44 -0.06 17.46
N PHE A 96 -20.50 0.88 17.42
CA PHE A 96 -20.86 2.30 17.27
C PHE A 96 -21.15 2.59 15.79
N ASP A 97 -22.37 3.02 15.46
CA ASP A 97 -22.70 3.49 14.11
C ASP A 97 -22.28 4.96 13.95
N PRO A 98 -21.27 5.25 13.10
CA PRO A 98 -20.78 6.61 12.92
C PRO A 98 -21.75 7.56 12.22
N LEU A 99 -22.76 7.06 11.51
CA LEU A 99 -23.73 7.89 10.77
C LEU A 99 -24.90 8.33 11.65
N SER A 100 -25.35 7.45 12.56
CA SER A 100 -26.40 7.75 13.54
C SER A 100 -25.88 8.16 14.91
N GLU A 101 -24.57 8.10 15.12
CA GLU A 101 -23.87 8.47 16.36
C GLU A 101 -24.37 7.74 17.61
N ARG A 102 -24.75 6.47 17.48
CA ARG A 102 -25.23 5.64 18.59
C ARG A 102 -24.71 4.22 18.48
N ASN A 103 -24.72 3.51 19.60
CA ASN A 103 -24.49 2.08 19.58
C ASN A 103 -25.68 1.38 18.91
N VAL A 104 -25.36 0.42 18.05
CA VAL A 104 -26.29 -0.45 17.36
C VAL A 104 -25.92 -1.91 17.65
N THR A 105 -26.94 -2.72 17.88
CA THR A 105 -26.78 -4.17 17.95
C THR A 105 -26.86 -4.71 16.53
N VAL A 106 -25.86 -5.50 16.14
CA VAL A 106 -25.80 -6.17 14.84
C VAL A 106 -25.56 -7.66 15.02
N THR A 107 -26.01 -8.47 14.08
CA THR A 107 -25.69 -9.90 14.06
C THR A 107 -24.44 -10.12 13.22
N LYS A 108 -23.43 -10.73 13.82
CA LYS A 108 -22.20 -11.19 13.19
C LYS A 108 -22.39 -12.63 12.74
N ILE A 109 -22.14 -12.87 11.45
CA ILE A 109 -22.27 -14.19 10.83
C ILE A 109 -20.87 -14.74 10.65
N VAL A 110 -20.53 -15.74 11.46
CA VAL A 110 -19.22 -16.37 11.45
C VAL A 110 -19.21 -17.50 10.42
N ALA A 111 -18.14 -17.56 9.64
CA ALA A 111 -17.93 -18.58 8.62
C ALA A 111 -16.67 -19.41 8.90
N LYS A 112 -16.63 -20.63 8.38
CA LYS A 112 -15.50 -21.55 8.50
C LYS A 112 -14.32 -21.16 7.60
N ASP A 113 -14.61 -20.51 6.48
CA ASP A 113 -13.62 -20.10 5.50
C ASP A 113 -13.97 -18.74 4.85
N PRO A 114 -12.98 -17.98 4.36
CA PRO A 114 -13.22 -16.67 3.76
C PRO A 114 -14.04 -16.71 2.45
N LEU A 115 -14.00 -17.83 1.71
CA LEU A 115 -14.71 -17.94 0.44
C LEU A 115 -16.22 -18.04 0.66
N ALA A 116 -16.67 -18.58 1.80
CA ALA A 116 -18.06 -18.60 2.21
C ALA A 116 -18.65 -17.20 2.40
N ILE A 117 -17.87 -16.22 2.87
CA ILE A 117 -18.35 -14.83 3.04
C ILE A 117 -18.55 -14.13 1.70
N GLY A 118 -17.59 -14.21 0.78
CA GLY A 118 -17.64 -13.41 -0.45
C GLY A 118 -16.58 -13.71 -1.51
N GLY A 119 -15.96 -14.89 -1.47
CA GLY A 119 -14.85 -15.24 -2.36
C GLY A 119 -15.26 -16.00 -3.63
N ARG A 120 -16.52 -16.41 -3.76
CA ARG A 120 -17.05 -17.11 -4.94
C ARG A 120 -17.91 -16.15 -5.78
N PRO A 121 -18.11 -16.43 -7.09
CA PRO A 121 -18.96 -15.60 -7.94
C PRO A 121 -20.44 -15.56 -7.51
N THR A 122 -20.93 -16.64 -6.90
CA THR A 122 -22.33 -16.80 -6.47
C THR A 122 -22.41 -17.69 -5.24
N GLY A 123 -23.52 -17.59 -4.50
CA GLY A 123 -23.82 -18.47 -3.37
C GLY A 123 -23.00 -18.19 -2.11
N CYS A 124 -22.40 -17.01 -2.00
CA CYS A 124 -21.75 -16.59 -0.76
C CYS A 124 -22.77 -16.03 0.23
N ILE A 125 -22.46 -16.13 1.52
CA ILE A 125 -23.29 -15.63 2.63
C ILE A 125 -23.72 -14.16 2.41
N ARG A 126 -22.81 -13.31 1.95
CA ARG A 126 -23.12 -11.88 1.73
C ARG A 126 -24.17 -11.62 0.64
N ASP A 127 -24.32 -12.54 -0.31
CA ASP A 127 -25.25 -12.43 -1.43
C ASP A 127 -26.57 -13.12 -1.08
N ILE A 128 -26.52 -14.24 -0.35
CA ILE A 128 -27.70 -15.01 0.11
C ILE A 128 -28.65 -14.16 0.94
N ILE A 129 -28.12 -13.36 1.87
CA ILE A 129 -28.93 -12.56 2.81
C ILE A 129 -29.87 -11.58 2.08
N PRO A 130 -29.37 -10.65 1.23
CA PRO A 130 -30.25 -9.73 0.51
C PRO A 130 -31.13 -10.43 -0.55
N GLU A 131 -30.70 -11.58 -1.09
CA GLU A 131 -31.48 -12.33 -2.08
C GLU A 131 -32.69 -13.07 -1.48
N ASP A 132 -32.54 -13.65 -0.30
CA ASP A 132 -33.53 -14.59 0.26
C ASP A 132 -34.35 -14.01 1.41
N PHE A 133 -33.79 -13.09 2.20
CA PHE A 133 -34.54 -12.51 3.31
C PHE A 133 -35.89 -11.90 2.90
N PRO A 134 -36.02 -11.17 1.76
CA PRO A 134 -37.32 -10.65 1.32
C PRO A 134 -38.39 -11.73 1.09
N LYS A 135 -37.98 -12.97 0.80
CA LYS A 135 -38.89 -14.09 0.51
C LYS A 135 -39.41 -14.77 1.78
N VAL A 136 -38.70 -14.62 2.90
CA VAL A 136 -39.01 -15.27 4.19
C VAL A 136 -39.43 -14.29 5.27
N SER A 137 -39.37 -12.98 5.00
CA SER A 137 -39.84 -11.94 5.92
C SER A 137 -41.36 -11.97 6.06
N GLU A 138 -41.86 -11.85 7.29
CA GLU A 138 -43.31 -11.77 7.58
C GLU A 138 -43.93 -10.46 7.09
N THR A 139 -43.11 -9.42 6.92
CA THR A 139 -43.54 -8.11 6.43
C THR A 139 -42.75 -7.73 5.17
N PRO A 140 -43.39 -7.13 4.15
CA PRO A 140 -42.68 -6.65 2.98
C PRO A 140 -41.57 -5.66 3.38
N ILE A 141 -40.32 -6.03 3.07
CA ILE A 141 -39.16 -5.20 3.32
C ILE A 141 -38.56 -4.74 2.00
N GLN A 142 -38.25 -3.45 1.92
CA GLN A 142 -37.53 -2.91 0.77
C GLN A 142 -36.09 -3.44 0.78
N PRO A 143 -35.52 -3.90 -0.36
CA PRO A 143 -34.16 -4.42 -0.42
C PRO A 143 -33.11 -3.46 0.19
N GLU A 144 -33.32 -2.16 0.05
CA GLU A 144 -32.45 -1.11 0.59
C GLU A 144 -32.41 -1.07 2.12
N LYS A 145 -33.30 -1.77 2.83
CA LYS A 145 -33.25 -1.88 4.30
C LYS A 145 -32.47 -3.10 4.78
N ILE A 146 -32.06 -3.99 3.88
CA ILE A 146 -31.28 -5.18 4.22
C ILE A 146 -29.80 -4.84 4.00
N ARG A 147 -29.04 -4.78 5.08
CA ARG A 147 -27.65 -4.33 5.05
C ARG A 147 -26.74 -5.48 5.44
N VAL A 148 -25.74 -5.73 4.60
CA VAL A 148 -24.61 -6.60 4.92
C VAL A 148 -23.35 -5.74 4.89
N TRP A 149 -22.68 -5.63 6.04
CA TRP A 149 -21.49 -4.81 6.21
C TRP A 149 -20.24 -5.67 6.30
N GLU A 150 -19.10 -5.03 6.01
CA GLU A 150 -17.75 -5.59 6.20
C GLU A 150 -17.45 -6.88 5.41
N SER A 151 -18.34 -7.30 4.50
CA SER A 151 -18.28 -8.54 3.73
C SER A 151 -17.33 -8.52 2.52
N LYS A 152 -16.67 -7.39 2.28
CA LYS A 152 -15.71 -7.16 1.18
C LYS A 152 -14.27 -7.01 1.68
N ILE A 153 -14.03 -7.20 2.98
CA ILE A 153 -12.70 -7.14 3.58
C ILE A 153 -12.03 -8.51 3.45
N LYS A 154 -10.77 -8.53 2.98
CA LYS A 154 -10.03 -9.80 2.90
C LYS A 154 -9.79 -10.34 4.31
N TYR A 155 -9.86 -11.65 4.50
CA TYR A 155 -9.76 -12.25 5.83
C TYR A 155 -8.51 -11.85 6.62
N TYR A 156 -7.31 -11.93 6.02
CA TYR A 156 -6.09 -11.52 6.72
C TYR A 156 -6.08 -10.04 7.10
N GLN A 157 -6.79 -9.17 6.36
CA GLN A 157 -6.97 -7.77 6.75
C GLN A 157 -7.91 -7.65 7.95
N SER A 158 -9.04 -8.37 7.93
CA SER A 158 -9.94 -8.43 9.11
C SER A 158 -9.19 -8.94 10.35
N TYR A 159 -8.35 -9.97 10.18
CA TYR A 159 -7.51 -10.51 11.24
C TYR A 159 -6.54 -9.46 11.80
N ILE A 160 -5.82 -8.75 10.92
CA ILE A 160 -4.93 -7.64 11.31
C ILE A 160 -5.71 -6.59 12.11
N TYR A 161 -6.90 -6.20 11.67
CA TYR A 161 -7.70 -5.17 12.32
C TYR A 161 -8.17 -5.63 13.71
N ASP A 162 -8.76 -6.81 13.80
CA ASP A 162 -9.36 -7.32 15.04
C ASP A 162 -8.30 -7.67 16.10
N ARG A 163 -7.10 -8.09 15.66
CA ARG A 163 -5.94 -8.33 16.54
C ARG A 163 -5.10 -7.08 16.77
N ASN A 164 -5.46 -5.96 16.16
CA ASN A 164 -4.72 -4.69 16.18
C ASN A 164 -3.22 -4.87 15.88
N LEU A 165 -2.92 -5.70 14.87
CA LEU A 165 -1.55 -5.94 14.43
C LEU A 165 -1.06 -4.82 13.52
N GLN A 166 0.25 -4.58 13.52
CA GLN A 166 0.89 -3.49 12.80
C GLN A 166 1.91 -4.05 11.79
N PRO A 167 1.52 -4.23 10.52
CA PRO A 167 2.45 -4.62 9.46
C PRO A 167 3.66 -3.68 9.40
N GLY A 168 4.84 -4.25 9.21
CA GLY A 168 6.13 -3.58 9.19
C GLY A 168 6.74 -3.29 10.57
N MET A 169 6.04 -3.58 11.67
CA MET A 169 6.55 -3.42 13.04
C MET A 169 7.20 -4.68 13.59
N LEU A 170 7.95 -4.52 14.69
CA LEU A 170 8.65 -5.60 15.36
C LEU A 170 7.72 -6.39 16.30
N TYR A 171 7.80 -7.71 16.19
CA TYR A 171 7.15 -8.66 17.07
C TYR A 171 8.16 -9.73 17.50
N GLU A 172 7.96 -10.32 18.66
CA GLU A 172 8.65 -11.53 19.11
C GLU A 172 7.62 -12.63 19.31
N VAL A 173 8.03 -13.89 19.14
CA VAL A 173 7.21 -15.03 19.56
C VAL A 173 7.71 -15.46 20.93
N LYS A 174 6.81 -15.53 21.92
CA LYS A 174 7.12 -15.95 23.28
C LYS A 174 6.15 -17.04 23.71
N ASN A 175 6.67 -18.23 23.97
CA ASN A 175 5.86 -19.42 24.27
C ASN A 175 4.74 -19.64 23.24
N GLY A 176 5.04 -19.43 21.96
CA GLY A 176 4.08 -19.56 20.85
C GLY A 176 3.18 -18.34 20.62
N GLU A 177 3.15 -17.35 21.52
CA GLU A 177 2.33 -16.14 21.37
C GLU A 177 3.08 -15.03 20.64
N LEU A 178 2.38 -14.32 19.75
CA LEU A 178 2.93 -13.17 19.03
C LEU A 178 2.77 -11.89 19.85
N VAL A 179 3.88 -11.27 20.24
CA VAL A 179 3.91 -10.11 21.15
C VAL A 179 4.62 -8.92 20.49
N PRO A 180 4.07 -7.69 20.51
CA PRO A 180 4.77 -6.50 20.03
C PRO A 180 6.08 -6.27 20.78
N LYS A 181 7.14 -5.91 20.06
CA LYS A 181 8.42 -5.55 20.68
C LYS A 181 8.63 -4.05 20.65
N ASN A 182 8.69 -3.45 21.84
CA ASN A 182 9.02 -2.03 21.97
C ASN A 182 10.53 -1.80 22.02
N LEU A 183 11.00 -0.74 21.34
CA LEU A 183 12.39 -0.29 21.38
C LEU A 183 12.49 1.00 22.20
N GLU A 184 13.28 0.98 23.27
CA GLU A 184 13.38 2.12 24.22
C GLU A 184 13.78 3.43 23.53
N GLU A 185 14.71 3.39 22.58
CA GLU A 185 15.16 4.59 21.85
C GLU A 185 14.03 5.18 20.98
N ALA A 186 13.25 4.32 20.32
CA ALA A 186 12.11 4.75 19.53
C ALA A 186 11.01 5.35 20.42
N GLU A 187 10.70 4.71 21.56
CA GLU A 187 9.71 5.23 22.50
C GLU A 187 10.14 6.57 23.13
N LYS A 188 11.43 6.78 23.40
CA LYS A 188 11.96 8.10 23.81
C LYS A 188 11.70 9.15 22.74
N MET A 189 11.91 8.82 21.46
CA MET A 189 11.65 9.76 20.37
C MET A 189 10.15 10.06 20.22
N VAL A 190 9.29 9.05 20.38
CA VAL A 190 7.83 9.25 20.41
C VAL A 190 7.41 10.23 21.51
N GLN A 191 8.02 10.16 22.70
CA GLN A 191 7.75 11.15 23.75
C GLN A 191 8.26 12.55 23.38
N ASN A 192 9.44 12.68 22.78
CA ASN A 192 9.94 13.98 22.31
C ASN A 192 9.01 14.62 21.26
N ILE A 193 8.46 13.80 20.37
CA ILE A 193 7.46 14.24 19.39
C ILE A 193 6.21 14.73 20.12
N ARG A 194 5.71 13.95 21.09
CA ARG A 194 4.52 14.29 21.86
C ARG A 194 4.62 15.66 22.54
N GLU A 195 5.77 16.01 23.11
CA GLU A 195 5.99 17.31 23.76
C GLU A 195 5.83 18.51 22.82
N ILE A 196 6.14 18.36 21.53
CA ILE A 196 5.93 19.42 20.53
C ILE A 196 4.44 19.67 20.28
N PHE A 197 3.61 18.65 20.48
CA PHE A 197 2.18 18.70 20.24
C PHE A 197 1.35 18.84 21.52
N LYS A 198 1.95 19.26 22.64
CA LYS A 198 1.27 19.36 23.95
C LYS A 198 0.01 20.24 23.97
N GLU A 199 -0.12 21.17 23.02
CA GLU A 199 -1.30 22.05 22.87
C GLU A 199 -2.43 21.40 22.03
N ALA A 200 -2.18 20.23 21.44
CA ALA A 200 -3.21 19.49 20.72
C ALA A 200 -4.19 18.81 21.69
N THR A 201 -5.39 18.52 21.22
CA THR A 201 -6.38 17.80 22.03
C THR A 201 -5.92 16.37 22.34
N ASP A 202 -6.41 15.77 23.42
CA ASP A 202 -6.07 14.38 23.80
C ASP A 202 -6.31 13.38 22.65
N GLU A 203 -7.39 13.58 21.88
CA GLU A 203 -7.69 12.73 20.72
C GLU A 203 -6.67 12.92 19.60
N GLU A 204 -6.28 14.16 19.28
CA GLU A 204 -5.23 14.44 18.27
C GLU A 204 -3.87 13.88 18.71
N LEU A 205 -3.51 14.05 19.98
CA LEU A 205 -2.29 13.52 20.58
C LEU A 205 -2.21 11.99 20.46
N GLN A 206 -3.32 11.28 20.67
CA GLN A 206 -3.37 9.83 20.51
C GLN A 206 -2.97 9.39 19.09
N PHE A 207 -3.49 10.06 18.06
CA PHE A 207 -3.14 9.74 16.68
C PHE A 207 -1.71 10.11 16.33
N ILE A 208 -1.22 11.25 16.82
CA ILE A 208 0.17 11.67 16.66
C ILE A 208 1.12 10.61 17.24
N GLU A 209 0.83 10.11 18.46
CA GLU A 209 1.64 9.08 19.10
C GLU A 209 1.62 7.76 18.32
N GLN A 210 0.44 7.33 17.85
CA GLN A 210 0.29 6.12 17.05
C GLN A 210 1.11 6.19 15.77
N TRP A 211 1.01 7.30 15.02
CA TRP A 211 1.79 7.50 13.82
C TRP A 211 3.29 7.61 14.09
N ALA A 212 3.68 8.39 15.10
CA ALA A 212 5.09 8.53 15.49
C ALA A 212 5.70 7.15 15.79
N ARG A 213 4.99 6.29 16.53
CA ARG A 213 5.44 4.93 16.82
C ARG A 213 5.66 4.11 15.55
N LEU A 214 4.78 4.19 14.56
CA LEU A 214 4.97 3.49 13.28
C LEU A 214 6.17 4.03 12.47
N LEU A 215 6.50 5.31 12.63
CA LEU A 215 7.50 5.99 11.79
C LEU A 215 8.90 6.03 12.41
N GLU A 216 9.04 6.09 13.74
CA GLU A 216 10.33 6.17 14.42
C GLU A 216 11.06 4.83 14.51
N TYR A 217 10.37 3.71 14.32
CA TYR A 217 11.04 2.40 14.31
C TYR A 217 11.89 2.26 13.06
N SER A 218 13.12 1.78 13.21
CA SER A 218 14.03 1.61 12.08
C SER A 218 13.55 0.54 11.10
N ALA A 219 14.07 0.58 9.87
CA ALA A 219 13.89 -0.48 8.90
C ALA A 219 15.03 -1.50 9.03
N PRO A 220 14.77 -2.80 8.81
CA PRO A 220 15.86 -3.77 8.73
C PRO A 220 16.60 -3.64 7.40
N LYS A 221 17.78 -4.25 7.33
CA LYS A 221 18.39 -4.58 6.03
C LYS A 221 17.65 -5.77 5.43
N PHE A 222 17.26 -5.67 4.16
CA PHE A 222 16.46 -6.69 3.50
C PHE A 222 17.35 -7.67 2.72
N HIS A 223 17.44 -8.92 3.18
CA HIS A 223 18.09 -9.98 2.39
C HIS A 223 17.22 -10.33 1.17
N ARG A 224 17.68 -10.03 -0.04
CA ARG A 224 16.83 -10.06 -1.24
C ARG A 224 17.58 -10.45 -2.50
N VAL A 225 16.85 -10.95 -3.49
CA VAL A 225 17.38 -11.28 -4.83
C VAL A 225 16.50 -10.64 -5.90
N ALA A 226 17.12 -10.03 -6.90
CA ALA A 226 16.43 -9.69 -8.13
C ALA A 226 16.53 -10.85 -9.13
N LEU A 227 15.42 -11.16 -9.77
CA LEU A 227 15.27 -12.23 -10.75
C LEU A 227 14.79 -11.63 -12.07
N ASP A 228 15.39 -12.08 -13.16
CA ASP A 228 15.00 -11.79 -14.53
C ASP A 228 15.15 -13.06 -15.39
N ILE A 229 14.24 -13.28 -16.35
CA ILE A 229 14.27 -14.43 -17.25
C ILE A 229 14.25 -14.04 -18.73
N GLU A 230 14.92 -14.83 -19.55
CA GLU A 230 14.80 -14.79 -21.00
C GLU A 230 14.21 -16.08 -21.54
N VAL A 231 13.23 -15.94 -22.42
CA VAL A 231 12.51 -17.04 -23.05
C VAL A 231 12.83 -17.06 -24.53
N TYR A 232 13.17 -18.24 -25.05
CA TYR A 232 13.34 -18.41 -26.48
C TYR A 232 12.04 -18.08 -27.21
N THR A 233 12.11 -17.30 -28.28
CA THR A 233 10.93 -16.94 -29.05
C THR A 233 11.18 -17.23 -30.53
N PRO A 234 10.36 -18.07 -31.18
CA PRO A 234 10.57 -18.41 -32.60
C PRO A 234 10.25 -17.25 -33.55
N VAL A 235 9.38 -16.33 -33.13
CA VAL A 235 9.02 -15.12 -33.89
C VAL A 235 9.48 -13.91 -33.07
N PRO A 236 10.55 -13.20 -33.47
CA PRO A 236 11.17 -12.16 -32.64
C PRO A 236 10.24 -11.03 -32.19
N THR A 237 9.20 -10.74 -32.96
CA THR A 237 8.25 -9.65 -32.68
C THR A 237 7.10 -10.05 -31.75
N ARG A 238 6.99 -11.33 -31.36
CA ARG A 238 5.84 -11.84 -30.59
C ARG A 238 6.25 -12.17 -29.17
N MET A 239 5.69 -11.47 -28.18
CA MET A 239 5.90 -11.84 -26.77
C MET A 239 5.25 -13.21 -26.49
N PRO A 240 5.94 -14.16 -25.82
CA PRO A 240 5.37 -15.45 -25.50
C PRO A 240 4.30 -15.32 -24.41
N ASP A 241 3.22 -16.11 -24.48
CA ASP A 241 2.15 -16.08 -23.48
C ASP A 241 2.64 -16.76 -22.18
N PRO A 242 2.75 -16.04 -21.04
CA PRO A 242 3.20 -16.60 -19.78
C PRO A 242 2.23 -17.59 -19.13
N ARG A 243 0.98 -17.65 -19.61
CA ARG A 243 -0.01 -18.65 -19.17
C ARG A 243 0.11 -19.96 -19.93
N GLU A 244 0.51 -19.91 -21.19
CA GLU A 244 0.80 -21.11 -21.97
C GLU A 244 2.21 -21.63 -21.66
N ALA A 245 3.17 -20.73 -21.49
CA ALA A 245 4.57 -21.02 -21.24
C ALA A 245 5.15 -22.07 -22.21
N ALA A 246 4.85 -21.89 -23.51
CA ALA A 246 5.09 -22.88 -24.55
C ALA A 246 6.59 -23.06 -24.90
N TYR A 247 7.39 -22.00 -24.74
CA TYR A 247 8.79 -21.97 -25.17
C TYR A 247 9.77 -22.08 -24.01
N PRO A 248 11.00 -22.56 -24.26
CA PRO A 248 11.96 -22.80 -23.20
C PRO A 248 12.51 -21.50 -22.60
N VAL A 249 12.67 -21.50 -21.28
CA VAL A 249 13.48 -20.51 -20.55
C VAL A 249 14.95 -20.80 -20.85
N VAL A 250 15.63 -19.85 -21.48
CA VAL A 250 16.99 -20.03 -21.99
C VAL A 250 18.07 -19.37 -21.14
N CYS A 251 17.70 -18.33 -20.40
CA CYS A 251 18.59 -17.65 -19.47
C CYS A 251 17.79 -17.17 -18.26
N VAL A 252 18.40 -17.24 -17.08
CA VAL A 252 17.86 -16.66 -15.86
C VAL A 252 18.99 -15.98 -15.11
N SER A 253 18.79 -14.75 -14.67
CA SER A 253 19.77 -14.02 -13.87
C SER A 253 19.26 -13.76 -12.46
N LEU A 254 20.18 -13.93 -11.50
CA LEU A 254 19.95 -13.67 -10.09
C LEU A 254 20.99 -12.66 -9.59
N TYR A 255 20.51 -11.58 -8.99
CA TYR A 255 21.36 -10.55 -8.39
C TYR A 255 20.98 -10.37 -6.91
N GLY A 256 21.81 -10.89 -6.01
CA GLY A 256 21.57 -10.95 -4.57
C GLY A 256 22.18 -9.82 -3.75
N SER A 257 21.54 -9.45 -2.65
CA SER A 257 22.06 -8.47 -1.68
C SER A 257 23.25 -8.98 -0.85
N ASP A 258 23.50 -10.28 -0.89
CA ASP A 258 24.66 -10.96 -0.32
C ASP A 258 25.88 -10.96 -1.26
N GLY A 259 25.80 -10.23 -2.38
CA GLY A 259 26.87 -10.11 -3.37
C GLY A 259 26.89 -11.25 -4.40
N GLN A 260 26.03 -12.25 -4.26
CA GLN A 260 25.95 -13.33 -5.25
C GLN A 260 25.32 -12.83 -6.55
N LYS A 261 26.04 -13.02 -7.67
CA LYS A 261 25.56 -12.76 -9.02
C LYS A 261 25.64 -14.04 -9.82
N LYS A 262 24.49 -14.57 -10.25
CA LYS A 262 24.42 -15.84 -10.96
C LYS A 262 23.67 -15.70 -12.27
N VAL A 263 24.15 -16.39 -13.28
CA VAL A 263 23.44 -16.56 -14.55
C VAL A 263 23.32 -18.03 -14.86
N PHE A 264 22.09 -18.49 -15.05
CA PHE A 264 21.78 -19.86 -15.44
C PHE A 264 21.47 -19.89 -16.92
N LEU A 265 22.21 -20.70 -17.68
CA LEU A 265 22.05 -20.82 -19.14
C LEU A 265 21.61 -22.22 -19.52
N LEU A 266 20.60 -22.33 -20.37
CA LEU A 266 20.23 -23.59 -21.01
C LEU A 266 21.16 -23.85 -22.22
N ARG A 267 21.80 -25.01 -22.26
CA ARG A 267 22.56 -25.44 -23.44
C ARG A 267 21.63 -25.66 -24.63
N ARG A 268 21.96 -25.05 -25.75
CA ARG A 268 21.24 -25.09 -27.02
C ARG A 268 22.21 -25.45 -28.15
N GLU A 269 21.76 -26.30 -29.06
CA GLU A 269 22.55 -26.69 -30.23
C GLU A 269 22.80 -25.47 -31.15
N GLY A 270 24.01 -25.38 -31.70
CA GLY A 270 24.38 -24.30 -32.62
C GLY A 270 24.69 -22.94 -31.98
N VAL A 271 24.49 -22.77 -30.66
CA VAL A 271 24.85 -21.53 -29.95
C VAL A 271 26.29 -21.63 -29.44
N ARG A 272 27.09 -20.60 -29.74
CA ARG A 272 28.51 -20.51 -29.35
C ARG A 272 28.73 -19.57 -28.18
N GLU A 273 29.89 -19.71 -27.53
CA GLU A 273 30.43 -18.67 -26.66
C GLU A 273 30.82 -17.43 -27.48
N GLY A 274 30.49 -16.25 -26.97
CA GLY A 274 30.90 -14.97 -27.57
C GLY A 274 32.24 -14.48 -27.02
N ALA A 275 32.85 -13.48 -27.68
CA ALA A 275 34.12 -12.87 -27.25
C ALA A 275 34.00 -12.00 -25.99
N GLU A 276 32.76 -11.66 -25.65
CA GLU A 276 32.38 -10.76 -24.57
C GLU A 276 32.66 -11.37 -23.18
N ARG A 277 33.28 -10.60 -22.28
CA ARG A 277 33.57 -11.05 -20.91
C ARG A 277 32.55 -10.48 -19.93
N LEU A 278 32.08 -11.34 -19.03
CA LEU A 278 31.30 -10.95 -17.86
C LEU A 278 32.23 -10.53 -16.71
N PRO A 279 31.76 -9.72 -15.75
CA PRO A 279 32.51 -9.42 -14.54
C PRO A 279 32.95 -10.70 -13.81
N THR A 280 34.15 -10.68 -13.19
CA THR A 280 34.76 -11.86 -12.56
C THR A 280 34.01 -12.38 -11.34
N ASP A 281 33.14 -11.56 -10.76
CA ASP A 281 32.29 -11.88 -9.61
C ASP A 281 30.93 -12.48 -10.01
N VAL A 282 30.72 -12.74 -11.32
CA VAL A 282 29.51 -13.40 -11.84
C VAL A 282 29.78 -14.89 -12.04
N SER A 283 28.96 -15.72 -11.41
CA SER A 283 28.97 -17.17 -11.60
C SER A 283 28.01 -17.57 -12.73
N ILE A 284 28.54 -18.25 -13.75
CA ILE A 284 27.74 -18.79 -14.86
C ILE A 284 27.59 -20.29 -14.65
N GLU A 285 26.35 -20.78 -14.66
CA GLU A 285 26.04 -22.20 -14.55
C GLU A 285 25.28 -22.65 -15.80
N TYR A 286 25.80 -23.66 -16.49
CA TYR A 286 25.18 -24.23 -17.69
C TYR A 286 24.36 -25.46 -17.33
N PHE A 287 23.15 -25.55 -17.89
CA PHE A 287 22.23 -26.64 -17.68
C PHE A 287 21.93 -27.34 -19.00
N ASP A 288 22.05 -28.67 -19.03
CA ASP A 288 21.67 -29.49 -20.19
C ASP A 288 20.16 -29.77 -20.23
N SER A 289 19.43 -29.35 -19.19
CA SER A 289 17.99 -29.59 -19.03
C SER A 289 17.32 -28.36 -18.41
N GLU A 290 16.24 -27.90 -19.06
CA GLU A 290 15.45 -26.78 -18.59
C GLU A 290 14.78 -27.08 -17.24
N GLU A 291 14.35 -28.32 -17.01
CA GLU A 291 13.83 -28.77 -15.72
C GLU A 291 14.84 -28.53 -14.58
N LYS A 292 16.12 -28.85 -14.80
CA LYS A 292 17.18 -28.62 -13.80
C LYS A 292 17.43 -27.12 -13.59
N LEU A 293 17.39 -26.33 -14.66
CA LEU A 293 17.50 -24.87 -14.58
C LEU A 293 16.37 -24.31 -13.71
N ILE A 294 15.11 -24.66 -13.99
CA ILE A 294 13.95 -24.19 -13.24
C ILE A 294 14.02 -24.60 -11.76
N LYS A 295 14.46 -25.84 -11.45
CA LYS A 295 14.68 -26.28 -10.06
C LYS A 295 15.67 -25.38 -9.32
N ASN A 296 16.77 -24.99 -9.96
CA ASN A 296 17.77 -24.10 -9.35
C ASN A 296 17.25 -22.68 -9.14
N VAL A 297 16.37 -22.19 -10.04
CA VAL A 297 15.66 -20.92 -9.83
C VAL A 297 14.74 -21.01 -8.62
N PHE A 298 14.00 -22.10 -8.49
CA PHE A 298 13.12 -22.30 -7.35
C PHE A 298 13.91 -22.41 -6.05
N ASP A 299 15.05 -23.09 -6.04
CA ASP A 299 15.95 -23.13 -4.88
C ASP A 299 16.39 -21.72 -4.46
N ALA A 300 16.66 -20.81 -5.41
CA ALA A 300 16.93 -19.42 -5.08
C ALA A 300 15.70 -18.74 -4.43
N LEU A 301 14.50 -18.90 -5.00
CA LEU A 301 13.26 -18.33 -4.45
C LEU A 301 12.87 -18.91 -3.07
N TRP A 302 13.31 -20.12 -2.75
CA TRP A 302 13.22 -20.70 -1.41
C TRP A 302 14.21 -20.10 -0.42
N ASN A 303 15.36 -19.66 -0.91
CA ASN A 303 16.47 -19.24 -0.08
C ASN A 303 16.43 -17.76 0.30
N TYR A 304 15.97 -16.89 -0.60
CA TYR A 304 15.83 -15.47 -0.34
C TYR A 304 14.45 -15.13 0.24
N PRO A 305 14.37 -14.40 1.37
CA PRO A 305 13.08 -14.01 1.95
C PRO A 305 12.34 -12.99 1.09
N PHE A 306 13.05 -12.18 0.30
CA PHE A 306 12.46 -11.24 -0.64
C PHE A 306 12.96 -11.52 -2.06
N ALA A 307 12.03 -11.62 -3.00
CA ALA A 307 12.32 -11.65 -4.43
C ALA A 307 11.81 -10.37 -5.09
N LEU A 308 12.64 -9.80 -5.95
CA LEU A 308 12.35 -8.61 -6.74
C LEU A 308 12.27 -9.02 -8.21
N THR A 309 11.28 -8.49 -8.91
CA THR A 309 11.18 -8.60 -10.36
C THR A 309 10.79 -7.25 -10.93
N PHE A 310 10.89 -7.09 -12.24
CA PHE A 310 10.25 -6.01 -12.96
C PHE A 310 9.27 -6.61 -13.96
N ASN A 311 7.96 -6.56 -13.64
CA ASN A 311 6.88 -7.22 -14.38
C ASN A 311 6.72 -8.74 -14.14
N GLY A 312 7.25 -9.27 -13.03
CA GLY A 312 7.18 -10.70 -12.72
C GLY A 312 5.79 -11.21 -12.35
N ASP A 313 4.85 -10.35 -11.94
CA ASP A 313 3.45 -10.75 -11.75
C ASP A 313 2.77 -11.18 -13.06
N ASP A 314 3.08 -10.47 -14.14
CA ASP A 314 2.48 -10.70 -15.44
C ASP A 314 3.33 -11.64 -16.30
N PHE A 315 4.67 -11.65 -16.12
CA PHE A 315 5.60 -12.44 -16.92
C PHE A 315 6.44 -13.42 -16.10
N ASP A 316 7.59 -13.03 -15.53
CA ASP A 316 8.65 -13.92 -15.05
C ASP A 316 8.18 -15.06 -14.15
N LEU A 317 7.55 -14.73 -13.00
CA LEU A 317 7.11 -15.75 -12.04
C LEU A 317 5.93 -16.55 -12.58
N ARG A 318 5.05 -15.92 -13.36
CA ARG A 318 3.92 -16.60 -13.99
C ARG A 318 4.41 -17.62 -15.01
N TYR A 319 5.35 -17.22 -15.86
CA TYR A 319 5.97 -18.05 -16.87
C TYR A 319 6.69 -19.23 -16.23
N LEU A 320 7.54 -18.99 -15.23
CA LEU A 320 8.26 -20.05 -14.51
C LEU A 320 7.31 -21.05 -13.85
N ALA A 321 6.25 -20.58 -13.19
CA ALA A 321 5.27 -21.45 -12.55
C ALA A 321 4.51 -22.33 -13.56
N HIS A 322 4.05 -21.74 -14.67
CA HIS A 322 3.33 -22.47 -15.72
C HIS A 322 4.27 -23.41 -16.50
N ARG A 323 5.51 -22.98 -16.77
CA ARG A 323 6.53 -23.80 -17.41
C ARG A 323 6.87 -25.03 -16.58
N ALA A 324 7.01 -24.87 -15.26
CA ALA A 324 7.20 -25.98 -14.34
C ALA A 324 6.01 -26.96 -14.36
N LEU A 325 4.77 -26.46 -14.42
CA LEU A 325 3.59 -27.32 -14.57
C LEU A 325 3.61 -28.10 -15.90
N ASN A 326 4.06 -27.49 -16.99
CA ASN A 326 4.22 -28.17 -18.29
C ASN A 326 5.25 -29.32 -18.23
N PHE A 327 6.27 -29.21 -17.37
CA PHE A 327 7.22 -30.28 -17.07
C PHE A 327 6.72 -31.32 -16.05
N GLY A 328 5.49 -31.18 -15.53
CA GLY A 328 4.91 -32.13 -14.59
C GLY A 328 5.32 -31.93 -13.13
N PHE A 329 5.87 -30.76 -12.77
CA PHE A 329 6.18 -30.45 -11.36
C PHE A 329 4.90 -30.50 -10.53
N ARG A 330 4.97 -31.07 -9.33
CA ARG A 330 3.84 -31.01 -8.40
C ARG A 330 3.71 -29.57 -7.90
N ARG A 331 2.48 -29.14 -7.63
CA ARG A 331 2.24 -27.80 -7.06
C ARG A 331 3.00 -27.55 -5.76
N SER A 332 3.31 -28.58 -4.96
CA SER A 332 4.15 -28.45 -3.75
C SER A 332 5.60 -28.09 -4.04
N GLU A 333 6.11 -28.40 -5.23
CA GLU A 333 7.48 -28.16 -5.69
C GLU A 333 7.64 -26.81 -6.41
N ILE A 334 6.57 -26.03 -6.51
CA ILE A 334 6.60 -24.69 -7.12
C ILE A 334 6.48 -23.68 -5.97
N PRO A 335 7.50 -22.83 -5.70
CA PRO A 335 7.47 -21.85 -4.61
C PRO A 335 6.60 -20.62 -4.94
N ILE A 336 6.05 -20.55 -6.15
CA ILE A 336 5.25 -19.45 -6.67
C ILE A 336 3.76 -19.78 -6.55
N GLU A 337 2.97 -18.86 -5.99
CA GLU A 337 1.52 -18.93 -5.94
C GLU A 337 0.92 -18.02 -7.01
N VAL A 338 0.40 -18.63 -8.06
CA VAL A 338 -0.18 -17.91 -9.19
C VAL A 338 -1.61 -17.49 -8.87
N GLY A 339 -1.82 -16.20 -8.64
CA GLY A 339 -3.14 -15.58 -8.55
C GLY A 339 -3.65 -15.09 -9.92
N ARG A 340 -4.86 -14.53 -9.92
CA ARG A 340 -5.51 -14.02 -11.15
C ARG A 340 -4.73 -12.92 -11.85
N ARG A 341 -4.14 -12.01 -11.07
CA ARG A 341 -3.41 -10.80 -11.51
C ARG A 341 -2.07 -10.58 -10.82
N VAL A 342 -1.67 -11.50 -9.94
CA VAL A 342 -0.46 -11.39 -9.11
C VAL A 342 0.21 -12.75 -9.03
N CYS A 343 1.52 -12.77 -8.79
CA CYS A 343 2.25 -13.97 -8.37
C CYS A 343 2.85 -13.69 -6.99
N LEU A 344 2.54 -14.53 -6.01
CA LEU A 344 3.12 -14.45 -4.67
C LEU A 344 4.16 -15.54 -4.47
N LEU A 345 4.95 -15.46 -3.40
CA LEU A 345 5.82 -16.54 -2.99
C LEU A 345 5.25 -17.22 -1.76
N LYS A 346 5.30 -18.55 -1.75
CA LYS A 346 4.90 -19.35 -0.58
C LYS A 346 5.73 -18.95 0.62
N TYR A 347 7.05 -19.03 0.51
CA TYR A 347 8.00 -18.92 1.62
C TYR A 347 8.68 -17.55 1.77
N GLY A 348 8.46 -16.66 0.81
CA GLY A 348 9.01 -15.31 0.82
C GLY A 348 7.96 -14.24 0.57
N VAL A 349 8.43 -13.04 0.28
CA VAL A 349 7.66 -11.89 -0.17
C VAL A 349 8.15 -11.52 -1.57
N HIS A 350 7.22 -11.40 -2.51
CA HIS A 350 7.54 -10.94 -3.87
C HIS A 350 7.12 -9.48 -4.03
N VAL A 351 8.07 -8.64 -4.45
CA VAL A 351 7.84 -7.25 -4.80
C VAL A 351 8.06 -7.10 -6.31
N ASP A 352 6.97 -6.80 -7.03
CA ASP A 352 7.04 -6.45 -8.45
C ASP A 352 7.27 -4.94 -8.57
N LEU A 353 8.49 -4.55 -8.97
CA LEU A 353 8.89 -3.15 -9.09
C LEU A 353 8.17 -2.43 -10.22
N TYR A 354 7.73 -3.14 -11.27
CA TYR A 354 6.93 -2.51 -12.32
C TYR A 354 5.63 -1.96 -11.73
N LYS A 355 4.92 -2.75 -10.91
CA LYS A 355 3.68 -2.29 -10.25
C LYS A 355 3.93 -1.12 -9.30
N PHE A 356 5.06 -1.13 -8.61
CA PHE A 356 5.43 -0.07 -7.67
C PHE A 356 5.71 1.26 -8.40
N PHE A 357 6.57 1.25 -9.43
CA PHE A 357 6.91 2.45 -10.20
C PHE A 357 5.77 2.89 -11.14
N PHE A 358 4.86 1.99 -11.51
CA PHE A 358 3.64 2.33 -12.25
C PHE A 358 2.68 3.22 -11.42
N ASN A 359 2.76 3.18 -10.10
CA ASN A 359 1.91 3.99 -9.24
C ASN A 359 2.22 5.48 -9.43
N ARG A 360 1.29 6.21 -10.07
CA ARG A 360 1.44 7.65 -10.36
C ARG A 360 1.73 8.49 -9.14
N SER A 361 1.17 8.18 -7.97
CA SER A 361 1.45 8.95 -6.76
C SER A 361 2.89 8.73 -6.25
N ILE A 362 3.45 7.54 -6.45
CA ILE A 362 4.87 7.25 -6.17
C ILE A 362 5.75 8.03 -7.15
N GLN A 363 5.45 7.94 -8.46
CA GLN A 363 6.16 8.70 -9.49
C GLN A 363 6.19 10.21 -9.21
N ILE A 364 5.02 10.80 -8.94
CA ILE A 364 4.86 12.24 -8.77
C ILE A 364 5.41 12.71 -7.42
N TYR A 365 5.04 12.07 -6.31
CA TYR A 365 5.29 12.64 -4.97
C TYR A 365 6.52 12.06 -4.27
N ALA A 366 6.86 10.79 -4.49
CA ALA A 366 8.07 10.20 -3.93
C ALA A 366 9.30 10.47 -4.81
N PHE A 367 9.13 10.40 -6.13
CA PHE A 367 10.23 10.57 -7.10
C PHE A 367 10.18 11.87 -7.90
N ASN A 368 9.28 12.81 -7.58
CA ASN A 368 9.20 14.14 -8.20
C ASN A 368 9.20 14.11 -9.74
N ASN A 369 8.53 13.13 -10.35
CA ASN A 369 8.48 12.91 -11.81
C ASN A 369 9.86 12.76 -12.48
N ARG A 370 10.86 12.20 -11.77
CA ARG A 370 12.19 11.93 -12.34
C ARG A 370 12.16 11.01 -13.57
N TYR A 371 11.21 10.09 -13.64
CA TYR A 371 10.93 9.24 -14.80
C TYR A 371 9.56 9.59 -15.39
N ARG A 372 9.41 9.44 -16.72
CA ARG A 372 8.14 9.67 -17.44
C ARG A 372 7.44 8.36 -17.77
N ASP A 373 8.18 7.50 -18.44
CA ASP A 373 7.80 6.13 -18.77
C ASP A 373 8.22 5.16 -17.66
N VAL A 374 7.53 4.02 -17.63
CA VAL A 374 7.60 3.02 -16.55
C VAL A 374 8.29 1.74 -17.00
N THR A 375 9.08 1.82 -18.06
CA THR A 375 9.92 0.70 -18.51
C THR A 375 11.12 0.55 -17.57
N LEU A 376 11.71 -0.64 -17.53
CA LEU A 376 12.93 -0.88 -16.74
C LEU A 376 14.07 0.06 -17.16
N ASP A 377 14.19 0.32 -18.47
CA ASP A 377 15.22 1.21 -19.03
C ASP A 377 15.04 2.66 -18.57
N ASP A 378 13.84 3.22 -18.72
CA ASP A 378 13.56 4.61 -18.37
C ASP A 378 13.69 4.86 -16.86
N VAL A 379 13.16 3.95 -16.04
CA VAL A 379 13.25 4.05 -14.58
C VAL A 379 14.70 3.85 -14.13
N GLY A 380 15.41 2.87 -14.70
CA GLY A 380 16.84 2.63 -14.44
C GLY A 380 17.69 3.86 -14.75
N LYS A 381 17.54 4.43 -15.94
CA LYS A 381 18.25 5.63 -16.37
C LYS A 381 17.96 6.82 -15.47
N ALA A 382 16.69 7.08 -15.17
CA ALA A 382 16.28 8.26 -14.42
C ALA A 382 16.68 8.23 -12.94
N LEU A 383 16.60 7.06 -12.30
CA LEU A 383 16.79 6.94 -10.86
C LEU A 383 18.22 6.56 -10.49
N ILE A 384 18.85 5.65 -11.24
CA ILE A 384 20.17 5.09 -10.91
C ILE A 384 21.23 5.31 -11.99
N GLY A 385 20.87 5.91 -13.13
CA GLY A 385 21.81 6.22 -14.22
C GLY A 385 22.29 4.99 -14.99
N ILE A 386 21.53 3.89 -14.98
CA ILE A 386 21.89 2.63 -15.68
C ILE A 386 20.81 2.33 -16.72
N GLU A 387 21.25 2.14 -17.96
CA GLU A 387 20.40 1.79 -19.10
C GLU A 387 20.47 0.27 -19.39
N LYS A 388 19.42 -0.24 -20.02
CA LYS A 388 19.39 -1.58 -20.59
C LYS A 388 20.41 -1.68 -21.74
N ILE A 389 20.91 -2.90 -21.94
CA ILE A 389 21.75 -3.18 -23.11
C ILE A 389 20.85 -3.21 -24.35
N LYS A 390 21.16 -2.38 -25.33
CA LYS A 390 20.48 -2.39 -26.62
C LYS A 390 20.95 -3.60 -27.42
N LEU A 391 20.01 -4.42 -27.86
CA LEU A 391 20.29 -5.57 -28.70
C LEU A 391 20.23 -5.17 -30.17
N GLU A 392 21.28 -5.47 -30.93
CA GLU A 392 21.31 -5.31 -32.39
C GLU A 392 20.72 -6.54 -33.11
N LYS A 393 20.63 -7.67 -32.40
CA LYS A 393 20.17 -8.97 -32.90
C LYS A 393 18.99 -9.47 -32.09
N ASN A 394 18.27 -10.44 -32.62
CA ASN A 394 17.19 -11.11 -31.89
C ASN A 394 17.77 -11.97 -30.75
N LEU A 395 17.01 -12.18 -29.67
CA LEU A 395 17.42 -13.01 -28.52
C LEU A 395 17.87 -14.43 -28.94
N GLY A 396 17.26 -15.00 -29.98
CA GLY A 396 17.61 -16.32 -30.52
C GLY A 396 18.99 -16.40 -31.18
N GLU A 397 19.55 -15.27 -31.61
CA GLU A 397 20.82 -15.17 -32.35
C GLU A 397 22.00 -14.80 -31.44
N LEU A 398 21.73 -14.47 -30.17
CA LEU A 398 22.76 -14.10 -29.22
C LEU A 398 23.61 -15.31 -28.83
N SER A 399 24.92 -15.08 -28.73
CA SER A 399 25.86 -16.00 -28.09
C SER A 399 25.55 -16.14 -26.59
N TYR A 400 26.09 -17.18 -25.96
CA TYR A 400 25.86 -17.40 -24.51
C TYR A 400 26.27 -16.20 -23.66
N THR A 401 27.42 -15.59 -23.95
CA THR A 401 27.91 -14.43 -23.20
C THR A 401 27.14 -13.14 -23.49
N GLU A 402 26.67 -12.94 -24.74
CA GLU A 402 25.79 -11.80 -25.08
C GLU A 402 24.45 -11.91 -24.32
N LEU A 403 23.82 -13.09 -24.34
CA LEU A 403 22.55 -13.36 -23.65
C LEU A 403 22.69 -13.23 -22.13
N ALA A 404 23.74 -13.84 -21.56
CA ALA A 404 24.01 -13.79 -20.13
C ALA A 404 24.24 -12.35 -19.65
N ARG A 405 24.95 -11.53 -20.43
CA ARG A 405 25.16 -10.11 -20.08
C ARG A 405 23.87 -9.31 -20.15
N TYR A 406 23.05 -9.53 -21.18
CA TYR A 406 21.77 -8.85 -21.34
C TYR A 406 20.83 -9.16 -20.14
N CYS A 407 20.59 -10.44 -19.86
CA CYS A 407 19.75 -10.86 -18.74
C CYS A 407 20.33 -10.41 -17.38
N LEU A 408 21.65 -10.48 -17.20
CA LEU A 408 22.29 -10.01 -15.97
C LEU A 408 22.10 -8.50 -15.77
N ARG A 409 22.15 -7.71 -16.85
CA ARG A 409 21.93 -6.26 -16.78
C ARG A 409 20.51 -5.95 -16.29
N ASP A 410 19.51 -6.68 -16.75
CA ASP A 410 18.12 -6.45 -16.35
C ASP A 410 17.90 -6.80 -14.87
N ALA A 411 18.46 -7.93 -14.40
CA ALA A 411 18.48 -8.27 -12.98
C ALA A 411 19.28 -7.25 -12.14
N GLU A 412 20.40 -6.73 -12.66
CA GLU A 412 21.22 -5.70 -12.00
C GLU A 412 20.44 -4.39 -11.83
N ILE A 413 19.79 -3.89 -12.89
CA ILE A 413 18.97 -2.68 -12.83
C ILE A 413 17.85 -2.87 -11.80
N THR A 414 17.14 -4.00 -11.87
CA THR A 414 16.07 -4.36 -10.93
C THR A 414 16.57 -4.37 -9.48
N PHE A 415 17.72 -4.98 -9.21
CA PHE A 415 18.31 -4.97 -7.88
C PHE A 415 18.70 -3.55 -7.44
N LYS A 416 19.41 -2.81 -8.30
CA LYS A 416 19.95 -1.48 -7.98
C LYS A 416 18.86 -0.44 -7.75
N LEU A 417 17.69 -0.59 -8.40
CA LEU A 417 16.49 0.18 -8.08
C LEU A 417 16.02 0.01 -6.63
N THR A 418 16.50 -0.99 -5.91
CA THR A 418 16.19 -1.18 -4.48
C THR A 418 17.39 -1.01 -3.55
N SER A 419 18.59 -0.74 -4.08
CA SER A 419 19.80 -0.55 -3.27
C SER A 419 20.33 0.89 -3.28
N PHE A 420 19.86 1.74 -4.20
CA PHE A 420 20.27 3.15 -4.26
C PHE A 420 19.75 3.96 -3.05
N GLU A 421 20.42 5.06 -2.75
CA GLU A 421 20.05 6.00 -1.67
C GLU A 421 19.72 5.28 -0.33
N ASP A 422 20.59 4.35 0.07
CA ASP A 422 20.44 3.57 1.32
C ASP A 422 19.13 2.76 1.37
N GLU A 423 18.91 1.93 0.34
CA GLU A 423 17.72 1.06 0.18
C GLU A 423 16.38 1.81 0.18
N LEU A 424 16.36 3.02 -0.39
CA LEU A 424 15.24 3.96 -0.37
C LEU A 424 13.90 3.28 -0.71
N VAL A 425 13.85 2.48 -1.78
CA VAL A 425 12.62 1.83 -2.25
C VAL A 425 12.09 0.78 -1.26
N MET A 426 12.95 -0.09 -0.73
CA MET A 426 12.51 -1.10 0.25
C MET A 426 12.00 -0.45 1.53
N LYS A 427 12.72 0.56 2.01
CA LYS A 427 12.35 1.37 3.16
C LYS A 427 11.03 2.12 2.95
N LEU A 428 10.82 2.68 1.77
CA LEU A 428 9.57 3.35 1.41
C LEU A 428 8.39 2.38 1.38
N ILE A 429 8.56 1.19 0.81
CA ILE A 429 7.52 0.14 0.84
C ILE A 429 7.20 -0.26 2.30
N LEU A 430 8.21 -0.42 3.17
CA LEU A 430 8.00 -0.72 4.58
C LEU A 430 7.22 0.39 5.31
N VAL A 431 7.61 1.66 5.13
CA VAL A 431 6.92 2.80 5.76
C VAL A 431 5.47 2.88 5.27
N LEU A 432 5.22 2.69 3.99
CA LEU A 432 3.87 2.66 3.44
C LEU A 432 3.06 1.45 3.96
N ALA A 433 3.69 0.28 4.14
CA ALA A 433 3.08 -0.89 4.79
C ALA A 433 2.62 -0.58 6.22
N ARG A 434 3.45 0.13 6.99
CA ARG A 434 3.10 0.58 8.34
C ARG A 434 1.94 1.56 8.34
N ILE A 435 2.02 2.63 7.55
CA ILE A 435 0.97 3.67 7.54
C ILE A 435 -0.37 3.11 7.04
N SER A 436 -0.34 2.23 6.04
CA SER A 436 -1.55 1.65 5.46
C SER A 436 -2.11 0.47 6.25
N SER A 437 -1.37 -0.09 7.21
CA SER A 437 -1.69 -1.35 7.89
C SER A 437 -1.85 -2.53 6.92
N MET A 438 -0.94 -2.67 5.96
CA MET A 438 -0.98 -3.70 4.90
C MET A 438 0.36 -4.45 4.74
N PRO A 439 0.35 -5.73 4.32
CA PRO A 439 1.54 -6.45 3.88
C PRO A 439 2.36 -5.72 2.80
N MET A 440 3.67 -5.94 2.77
CA MET A 440 4.58 -5.25 1.82
C MET A 440 4.25 -5.58 0.35
N GLU A 441 3.89 -6.83 0.05
CA GLU A 441 3.48 -7.26 -1.29
C GLU A 441 2.16 -6.62 -1.74
N ASP A 442 1.28 -6.26 -0.81
CA ASP A 442 0.01 -5.63 -1.11
C ASP A 442 0.21 -4.14 -1.41
N VAL A 443 0.99 -3.45 -0.57
CA VAL A 443 1.27 -2.02 -0.76
C VAL A 443 1.97 -1.75 -2.08
N SER A 444 2.96 -2.57 -2.44
CA SER A 444 3.73 -2.42 -3.68
C SER A 444 2.90 -2.58 -4.96
N ARG A 445 1.70 -3.17 -4.88
CA ARG A 445 0.80 -3.42 -6.03
C ARG A 445 -0.42 -2.53 -6.08
N GLN A 446 -0.77 -1.89 -4.97
CA GLN A 446 -2.03 -1.16 -4.83
C GLN A 446 -1.81 0.35 -4.94
N GLY A 447 -2.83 1.05 -5.42
CA GLY A 447 -2.84 2.52 -5.48
C GLY A 447 -3.16 3.15 -4.12
N VAL A 448 -2.85 4.45 -3.98
CA VAL A 448 -2.99 5.19 -2.71
C VAL A 448 -4.40 5.16 -2.13
N SER A 449 -5.44 5.11 -2.97
CA SER A 449 -6.84 4.95 -2.52
C SER A 449 -7.04 3.70 -1.65
N ARG A 450 -6.40 2.58 -2.01
CA ARG A 450 -6.50 1.33 -1.24
C ARG A 450 -5.73 1.43 0.08
N TRP A 451 -4.60 2.13 0.11
CA TRP A 451 -3.83 2.39 1.32
C TRP A 451 -4.64 3.22 2.33
N ILE A 452 -5.22 4.34 1.86
CA ILE A 452 -6.05 5.21 2.68
C ILE A 452 -7.26 4.47 3.22
N ARG A 453 -7.95 3.73 2.36
CA ARG A 453 -9.08 2.90 2.81
C ARG A 453 -8.64 1.93 3.93
N ASN A 454 -7.51 1.27 3.77
CA ASN A 454 -7.10 0.22 4.70
C ASN A 454 -6.82 0.76 6.11
N PHE A 455 -6.09 1.87 6.25
CA PHE A 455 -5.90 2.45 7.58
C PHE A 455 -7.19 3.07 8.14
N MET A 456 -8.07 3.62 7.28
CA MET A 456 -9.39 4.08 7.74
C MET A 456 -10.19 2.91 8.32
N HIS A 457 -10.25 1.77 7.63
CA HIS A 457 -10.96 0.57 8.10
C HIS A 457 -10.34 0.01 9.39
N HIS A 458 -9.01 -0.01 9.48
CA HIS A 458 -8.31 -0.41 10.70
C HIS A 458 -8.72 0.46 11.89
N GLU A 459 -8.79 1.78 11.71
CA GLU A 459 -9.18 2.70 12.76
C GLU A 459 -10.66 2.61 13.16
N HIS A 460 -11.57 2.37 12.20
CA HIS A 460 -12.95 2.05 12.54
C HIS A 460 -13.00 0.82 13.44
N ARG A 461 -12.26 -0.23 13.08
CA ARG A 461 -12.26 -1.49 13.84
C ARG A 461 -11.67 -1.31 15.24
N ARG A 462 -10.56 -0.55 15.36
CA ARG A 462 -9.92 -0.21 16.64
C ARG A 462 -10.85 0.57 17.57
N LYS A 463 -11.67 1.47 17.03
CA LYS A 463 -12.69 2.25 17.79
C LYS A 463 -14.03 1.50 17.96
N ASN A 464 -14.10 0.22 17.60
CA ASN A 464 -15.34 -0.59 17.58
C ASN A 464 -16.51 0.07 16.79
N MET A 465 -16.17 0.80 15.74
CA MET A 465 -17.12 1.44 14.85
C MET A 465 -17.53 0.47 13.74
N LEU A 466 -18.80 0.51 13.36
CA LEU A 466 -19.28 -0.15 12.15
C LEU A 466 -18.69 0.57 10.93
N ILE A 467 -18.10 -0.18 9.99
CA ILE A 467 -17.68 0.40 8.71
C ILE A 467 -18.92 0.48 7.80
N PRO A 468 -19.42 1.69 7.48
CA PRO A 468 -20.60 1.83 6.63
C PRO A 468 -20.29 1.40 5.19
N ASN A 469 -21.32 0.94 4.48
CA ASN A 469 -21.26 0.83 3.03
C ASN A 469 -21.41 2.23 2.40
N ILE A 470 -20.94 2.39 1.16
CA ILE A 470 -21.07 3.65 0.41
C ILE A 470 -22.54 4.10 0.35
N GLU A 471 -23.45 3.15 0.14
CA GLU A 471 -24.89 3.41 0.05
C GLU A 471 -25.46 3.97 1.36
N ASP A 472 -24.92 3.60 2.52
CA ASP A 472 -25.33 4.12 3.82
C ASP A 472 -24.97 5.61 3.94
N ILE A 473 -23.75 5.96 3.55
CA ILE A 473 -23.26 7.35 3.54
C ILE A 473 -24.10 8.19 2.58
N LEU A 474 -24.34 7.70 1.37
CA LEU A 474 -25.13 8.42 0.36
C LEU A 474 -26.58 8.63 0.79
N THR A 475 -27.17 7.66 1.49
CA THR A 475 -28.55 7.77 2.02
C THR A 475 -28.65 8.86 3.07
N VAL A 476 -27.67 8.97 3.98
CA VAL A 476 -27.70 9.92 5.10
C VAL A 476 -27.22 11.32 4.67
N LYS A 477 -26.20 11.40 3.83
CA LYS A 477 -25.50 12.67 3.51
C LYS A 477 -25.90 13.25 2.16
N GLY A 478 -26.55 12.48 1.30
CA GLY A 478 -26.98 12.92 -0.03
C GLY A 478 -25.84 13.00 -1.05
N LYS A 479 -26.07 13.81 -2.10
CA LYS A 479 -25.16 14.00 -3.25
C LYS A 479 -24.62 15.44 -3.28
N THR A 480 -23.75 15.75 -4.25
CA THR A 480 -23.25 17.11 -4.47
C THR A 480 -24.38 18.08 -4.85
N VAL A 481 -24.32 19.31 -4.36
CA VAL A 481 -25.36 20.34 -4.60
C VAL A 481 -24.94 21.37 -5.66
N THR A 482 -23.65 21.70 -5.74
CA THR A 482 -23.09 22.61 -6.75
C THR A 482 -22.91 21.89 -8.09
N LYS A 483 -23.09 22.64 -9.19
CA LYS A 483 -22.84 22.14 -10.55
C LYS A 483 -21.39 22.41 -10.94
N ALA A 484 -20.73 21.45 -11.57
CA ALA A 484 -19.41 21.66 -12.15
C ALA A 484 -19.45 22.58 -13.37
N ILE A 485 -18.40 23.40 -13.52
CA ILE A 485 -18.17 24.25 -14.70
C ILE A 485 -17.42 23.48 -15.81
N ILE A 486 -16.72 22.39 -15.44
CA ILE A 486 -15.89 21.58 -16.35
C ILE A 486 -16.61 20.25 -16.68
N LYS A 487 -16.71 19.90 -17.97
CA LYS A 487 -17.25 18.59 -18.43
C LYS A 487 -16.49 17.43 -17.76
N GLY A 488 -17.23 16.57 -17.06
CA GLY A 488 -16.69 15.37 -16.41
C GLY A 488 -16.42 15.49 -14.89
N LYS A 489 -16.48 16.69 -14.31
CA LYS A 489 -16.53 16.87 -12.84
C LYS A 489 -17.98 17.07 -12.38
N LYS A 490 -18.32 16.76 -11.14
CA LYS A 490 -19.70 16.89 -10.61
C LYS A 490 -19.94 18.15 -9.75
N TYR A 491 -18.90 18.71 -9.14
CA TYR A 491 -18.96 19.91 -8.30
C TYR A 491 -17.95 20.98 -8.76
N LYS A 492 -18.13 22.23 -8.32
CA LYS A 492 -17.22 23.35 -8.67
C LYS A 492 -15.81 23.04 -8.14
N GLY A 493 -14.79 23.16 -9.01
CA GLY A 493 -13.38 22.86 -8.68
C GLY A 493 -12.63 24.03 -8.03
N ALA A 494 -11.30 23.97 -8.00
CA ALA A 494 -10.47 25.06 -7.53
C ALA A 494 -10.62 26.34 -8.37
N ILE A 495 -10.28 27.50 -7.80
CA ILE A 495 -10.14 28.76 -8.53
C ILE A 495 -8.72 28.82 -9.11
N VAL A 496 -8.63 29.23 -10.37
CA VAL A 496 -7.38 29.60 -11.02
C VAL A 496 -7.52 31.07 -11.39
N VAL A 497 -6.57 31.90 -10.96
CA VAL A 497 -6.46 33.29 -11.40
C VAL A 497 -5.70 33.27 -12.71
N GLU A 498 -6.26 33.87 -13.76
CA GLU A 498 -5.60 33.88 -15.06
C GLU A 498 -4.24 34.60 -14.97
N PRO A 499 -3.19 34.04 -15.59
CA PRO A 499 -1.87 34.65 -15.54
C PRO A 499 -1.88 35.97 -16.31
N THR A 500 -1.29 37.02 -15.75
CA THR A 500 -1.01 38.26 -16.47
C THR A 500 0.15 38.01 -17.46
N PRO A 501 -0.08 37.96 -18.78
CA PRO A 501 0.97 37.60 -19.73
C PRO A 501 2.07 38.66 -19.77
N GLY A 502 3.32 38.23 -19.87
CA GLY A 502 4.48 39.11 -19.97
C GLY A 502 5.67 38.64 -19.15
N VAL A 503 6.72 39.45 -19.15
CA VAL A 503 7.92 39.23 -18.31
C VAL A 503 7.75 40.06 -17.04
N HIS A 504 7.76 39.39 -15.90
CA HIS A 504 7.65 40.04 -14.59
C HIS A 504 8.91 39.76 -13.77
N PHE A 505 9.45 40.80 -13.16
CA PHE A 505 10.62 40.72 -12.28
C PHE A 505 10.19 40.81 -10.82
N ASN A 506 11.03 40.27 -9.92
CA ASN A 506 10.81 40.26 -8.48
C ASN A 506 9.43 39.69 -8.08
N VAL A 507 9.12 38.48 -8.55
CA VAL A 507 7.87 37.80 -8.23
C VAL A 507 8.07 36.94 -6.98
N ALA A 508 7.25 37.18 -5.96
CA ALA A 508 7.18 36.32 -4.79
C ALA A 508 6.11 35.24 -4.99
N VAL A 509 6.44 33.99 -4.69
CA VAL A 509 5.49 32.87 -4.73
C VAL A 509 5.13 32.48 -3.31
N MET A 510 3.85 32.60 -2.96
CA MET A 510 3.32 32.13 -1.68
C MET A 510 2.51 30.86 -1.90
N ASP A 511 2.85 29.81 -1.17
CA ASP A 511 2.27 28.46 -1.30
C ASP A 511 1.71 28.00 0.05
N PHE A 512 0.55 27.35 0.05
CA PHE A 512 -0.04 26.73 1.23
C PHE A 512 0.51 25.31 1.41
N PRO A 513 1.29 25.05 2.48
CA PRO A 513 1.82 23.72 2.72
C PRO A 513 0.69 22.70 2.93
N SER A 514 0.46 21.86 1.93
CA SER A 514 -0.60 20.85 1.93
C SER A 514 -1.98 21.48 2.19
N LEU A 515 -2.45 22.36 1.28
CA LEU A 515 -3.71 23.09 1.41
C LEU A 515 -4.90 22.18 1.79
N TYR A 516 -5.21 21.18 0.95
CA TYR A 516 -6.38 20.34 1.19
C TYR A 516 -6.32 19.52 2.50
N PRO A 517 -5.21 18.85 2.85
CA PRO A 517 -5.05 18.25 4.18
C PRO A 517 -5.25 19.23 5.33
N SER A 518 -4.75 20.47 5.18
CA SER A 518 -4.92 21.51 6.20
C SER A 518 -6.39 21.93 6.32
N ILE A 519 -7.12 22.06 5.21
CA ILE A 519 -8.56 22.31 5.20
C ILE A 519 -9.33 21.18 5.90
N ILE A 520 -9.04 19.92 5.53
CA ILE A 520 -9.68 18.74 6.13
C ILE A 520 -9.53 18.74 7.65
N LYS A 521 -8.32 19.04 8.16
CA LYS A 521 -8.04 19.14 9.59
C LYS A 521 -8.77 20.33 10.25
N VAL A 522 -8.54 21.54 9.75
CA VAL A 522 -8.94 22.79 10.43
C VAL A 522 -10.46 22.94 10.43
N TRP A 523 -11.12 22.60 9.33
CA TRP A 523 -12.57 22.66 9.21
C TRP A 523 -13.27 21.38 9.67
N ASN A 524 -12.53 20.42 10.24
CA ASN A 524 -13.06 19.16 10.72
C ASN A 524 -13.86 18.39 9.66
N LEU A 525 -13.35 18.25 8.44
CA LEU A 525 -14.09 17.60 7.35
C LEU A 525 -13.92 16.07 7.38
N GLY A 526 -15.04 15.37 7.24
CA GLY A 526 -15.12 13.93 7.07
C GLY A 526 -16.58 13.48 7.04
N TYR A 527 -16.83 12.22 6.66
CA TYR A 527 -18.20 11.74 6.43
C TYR A 527 -19.05 11.80 7.72
N GLN A 528 -18.40 11.72 8.89
CA GLN A 528 -19.05 11.78 10.21
C GLN A 528 -19.49 13.19 10.58
N SER A 529 -18.68 14.20 10.26
CA SER A 529 -18.85 15.57 10.75
C SER A 529 -19.64 16.46 9.80
N ILE A 530 -19.55 16.25 8.48
CA ILE A 530 -20.32 17.01 7.49
C ILE A 530 -21.80 16.66 7.63
N LEU A 531 -22.69 17.65 7.58
CA LEU A 531 -24.13 17.45 7.73
C LEU A 531 -24.49 16.56 8.94
N CYS A 532 -23.87 16.84 10.10
CA CYS A 532 -24.13 16.08 11.32
C CYS A 532 -25.55 16.34 11.86
N GLN A 533 -26.02 15.44 12.73
CA GLN A 533 -27.40 15.49 13.25
C GLN A 533 -27.62 16.57 14.33
N HIS A 534 -26.55 17.10 14.91
CA HIS A 534 -26.55 18.16 15.92
C HIS A 534 -27.21 19.47 15.43
N PRO A 535 -28.39 19.86 15.95
CA PRO A 535 -29.11 21.06 15.52
C PRO A 535 -28.29 22.35 15.62
N GLU A 536 -27.52 22.51 16.70
CA GLU A 536 -26.64 23.64 16.97
C GLU A 536 -25.48 23.78 15.98
N CYS A 537 -25.10 22.71 15.27
CA CYS A 537 -24.04 22.77 14.26
C CYS A 537 -24.55 23.31 12.93
N ARG A 538 -25.87 23.44 12.71
CA ARG A 538 -26.44 23.89 11.44
C ARG A 538 -26.10 25.35 11.09
N THR A 539 -25.64 26.12 12.08
CA THR A 539 -25.15 27.49 11.89
C THR A 539 -23.68 27.55 11.48
N ASN A 540 -22.92 26.46 11.67
CA ASN A 540 -21.52 26.36 11.27
C ASN A 540 -21.39 26.01 9.78
N LEU A 541 -21.86 26.93 8.94
CA LEU A 541 -21.99 26.75 7.50
C LEU A 541 -20.63 26.80 6.80
N ILE A 542 -20.52 26.00 5.74
CA ILE A 542 -19.41 26.05 4.80
C ILE A 542 -19.70 27.15 3.77
N PRO A 543 -18.77 28.11 3.56
CA PRO A 543 -18.95 29.18 2.59
C PRO A 543 -19.37 28.68 1.21
N ASP A 544 -20.30 29.39 0.56
CA ASP A 544 -20.82 29.09 -0.78
C ASP A 544 -21.52 27.73 -0.95
N THR A 545 -21.92 27.07 0.15
CA THR A 545 -22.65 25.79 0.12
C THR A 545 -23.76 25.77 1.19
N PRO A 546 -24.77 24.89 1.07
CA PRO A 546 -25.75 24.67 2.13
C PRO A 546 -25.22 23.73 3.23
N HIS A 547 -23.96 23.30 3.16
CA HIS A 547 -23.40 22.32 4.07
C HIS A 547 -22.99 22.97 5.40
N TRP A 548 -23.06 22.20 6.49
CA TRP A 548 -22.51 22.59 7.79
C TRP A 548 -21.61 21.49 8.35
N VAL A 549 -20.72 21.84 9.26
CA VAL A 549 -19.80 20.89 9.90
C VAL A 549 -19.97 20.84 11.40
N CYS A 550 -19.86 19.64 11.95
CA CYS A 550 -19.89 19.36 13.38
C CYS A 550 -18.80 20.15 14.14
N THR A 551 -19.22 20.87 15.19
CA THR A 551 -18.34 21.54 16.16
C THR A 551 -18.17 20.76 17.46
N LYS A 552 -18.90 19.65 17.62
CA LYS A 552 -18.91 18.84 18.85
C LYS A 552 -17.99 17.63 18.84
N LYS A 553 -17.82 17.00 17.68
CA LYS A 553 -17.05 15.77 17.50
C LYS A 553 -16.15 15.88 16.29
N ARG A 554 -14.94 15.34 16.39
CA ARG A 554 -14.00 15.30 15.29
C ARG A 554 -14.26 14.11 14.36
N ALA A 555 -14.16 14.34 13.05
CA ALA A 555 -14.22 13.25 12.08
C ALA A 555 -12.90 12.48 12.03
N LEU A 556 -12.99 11.18 11.72
CA LEU A 556 -11.83 10.33 11.61
C LEU A 556 -10.87 10.76 10.50
N GLU A 557 -11.38 11.21 9.34
CA GLU A 557 -10.54 11.77 8.27
C GLU A 557 -9.75 12.99 8.74
N SER A 558 -10.41 13.89 9.46
CA SER A 558 -9.80 15.10 10.03
C SER A 558 -8.68 14.76 11.00
N LEU A 559 -8.90 13.78 11.89
CA LEU A 559 -7.91 13.31 12.85
C LEU A 559 -6.72 12.62 12.19
N LEU A 560 -6.97 11.68 11.28
CA LEU A 560 -5.91 10.88 10.64
C LEU A 560 -5.08 11.71 9.66
N ILE A 561 -5.72 12.46 8.77
CA ILE A 561 -5.02 13.30 7.80
C ILE A 561 -4.36 14.50 8.50
N GLY A 562 -5.03 15.08 9.51
CA GLY A 562 -4.49 16.18 10.29
C GLY A 562 -3.22 15.81 11.05
N SER A 563 -3.24 14.70 11.78
CA SER A 563 -2.07 14.22 12.54
C SER A 563 -0.89 13.85 11.63
N LEU A 564 -1.12 13.17 10.50
CA LEU A 564 -0.07 12.89 9.50
C LEU A 564 0.51 14.18 8.91
N ARG A 565 -0.33 15.18 8.63
CA ARG A 565 0.07 16.49 8.12
C ARG A 565 0.94 17.24 9.11
N ASP A 566 0.55 17.24 10.38
CA ASP A 566 1.28 17.92 11.43
C ASP A 566 2.63 17.27 11.74
N LEU A 567 2.67 15.93 11.84
CA LEU A 567 3.93 15.20 11.95
C LEU A 567 4.86 15.52 10.78
N ARG A 568 4.33 15.56 9.56
CA ARG A 568 5.14 15.91 8.39
C ARG A 568 5.70 17.32 8.48
N VAL A 569 4.85 18.31 8.76
CA VAL A 569 5.20 19.74 8.66
C VAL A 569 6.00 20.22 9.86
N GLN A 570 5.65 19.78 11.07
CA GLN A 570 6.22 20.30 12.32
C GLN A 570 7.41 19.46 12.83
N TRP A 571 7.47 18.17 12.47
CA TRP A 571 8.55 17.27 12.91
C TRP A 571 9.47 16.85 11.77
N TYR A 572 8.99 16.02 10.84
CA TYR A 572 9.87 15.36 9.86
C TYR A 572 10.52 16.34 8.88
N LYS A 573 9.74 17.25 8.28
CA LYS A 573 10.25 18.21 7.29
C LYS A 573 11.35 19.12 7.86
N PRO A 574 11.22 19.74 9.05
CA PRO A 574 12.31 20.48 9.68
C PRO A 574 13.54 19.60 9.96
N LYS A 575 13.35 18.38 10.47
CA LYS A 575 14.44 17.46 10.83
C LYS A 575 15.28 17.02 9.63
N THR A 576 14.72 16.99 8.42
CA THR A 576 15.53 16.75 7.19
C THR A 576 16.63 17.80 6.96
N LYS A 577 16.43 19.04 7.45
CA LYS A 577 17.35 20.17 7.27
C LYS A 577 18.28 20.38 8.46
N ASP A 578 18.06 19.67 9.56
CA ASP A 578 18.80 19.80 10.80
C ASP A 578 20.18 19.14 10.70
N LYS A 579 21.20 19.93 10.31
CA LYS A 579 22.58 19.44 10.10
C LYS A 579 23.24 18.87 11.34
N THR A 580 22.65 19.02 12.53
CA THR A 580 23.16 18.41 13.77
C THR A 580 22.87 16.91 13.85
N LEU A 581 21.90 16.42 13.06
CA LEU A 581 21.52 15.01 13.02
C LEU A 581 22.43 14.19 12.08
N PRO A 582 22.65 12.90 12.40
CA PRO A 582 23.33 11.95 11.52
C PRO A 582 22.74 11.94 10.11
N VAL A 583 23.58 11.72 9.10
CA VAL A 583 23.18 11.73 7.68
C VAL A 583 22.12 10.65 7.42
N GLU A 584 22.30 9.47 8.01
CA GLU A 584 21.44 8.30 7.88
C GLU A 584 20.04 8.61 8.47
N LEU A 585 20.00 9.25 9.64
CA LEU A 585 18.74 9.65 10.27
C LEU A 585 18.02 10.74 9.47
N ARG A 586 18.76 11.71 8.93
CA ARG A 586 18.18 12.72 8.03
C ARG A 586 17.64 12.10 6.75
N SER A 587 18.33 11.11 6.19
CA SER A 587 17.86 10.36 5.03
C SER A 587 16.57 9.61 5.34
N TRP A 588 16.51 8.93 6.50
CA TRP A 588 15.30 8.27 6.99
C TRP A 588 14.12 9.24 7.15
N TYR A 589 14.34 10.39 7.78
CA TYR A 589 13.30 11.42 7.93
C TYR A 589 12.90 12.04 6.59
N ASN A 590 13.83 12.15 5.63
CA ASN A 590 13.50 12.60 4.29
C ASN A 590 12.62 11.60 3.53
N LEU A 591 12.87 10.31 3.71
CA LEU A 591 12.02 9.25 3.19
C LEU A 591 10.63 9.31 3.82
N ILE A 592 10.53 9.43 5.15
CA ILE A 592 9.25 9.52 5.86
C ILE A 592 8.45 10.73 5.41
N GLN A 593 9.03 11.94 5.35
CA GLN A 593 8.28 13.12 4.90
C GLN A 593 7.80 12.98 3.44
N GLY A 594 8.55 12.23 2.61
CA GLY A 594 8.16 11.87 1.25
C GLY A 594 6.96 10.91 1.22
N ALA A 595 6.99 9.84 2.02
CA ALA A 595 5.88 8.91 2.17
C ALA A 595 4.60 9.62 2.67
N LEU A 596 4.74 10.49 3.67
CA LEU A 596 3.64 11.31 4.17
C LEU A 596 3.10 12.25 3.07
N LYS A 597 3.99 12.86 2.28
CA LYS A 597 3.59 13.72 1.14
C LYS A 597 2.73 12.95 0.13
N VAL A 598 3.10 11.71 -0.20
CA VAL A 598 2.33 10.84 -1.13
C VAL A 598 0.90 10.66 -0.64
N ILE A 599 0.71 10.33 0.64
CA ILE A 599 -0.61 10.09 1.22
C ILE A 599 -1.41 11.39 1.28
N LEU A 600 -0.83 12.44 1.87
CA LEU A 600 -1.49 13.73 2.10
C LEU A 600 -1.97 14.39 0.79
N ASN A 601 -1.13 14.39 -0.25
CA ASN A 601 -1.49 14.99 -1.53
C ASN A 601 -2.57 14.18 -2.27
N ALA A 602 -2.67 12.87 -2.02
CA ALA A 602 -3.69 12.02 -2.61
C ALA A 602 -5.02 12.03 -1.84
N SER A 603 -5.02 12.35 -0.53
CA SER A 603 -6.19 12.21 0.35
C SER A 603 -7.45 12.89 -0.18
N TYR A 604 -7.36 14.15 -0.63
CA TYR A 604 -8.52 14.86 -1.18
C TYR A 604 -9.09 14.17 -2.42
N GLY A 605 -8.23 13.77 -3.35
CA GLY A 605 -8.65 13.06 -4.57
C GLY A 605 -9.29 11.71 -4.24
N VAL A 606 -8.80 11.02 -3.20
CA VAL A 606 -9.36 9.75 -2.73
C VAL A 606 -10.73 9.93 -2.08
N PHE A 607 -10.88 10.89 -1.16
CA PHE A 607 -12.17 11.16 -0.51
C PHE A 607 -13.23 11.70 -1.48
N GLY A 608 -12.82 12.32 -2.59
CA GLY A 608 -13.70 12.74 -3.68
C GLY A 608 -13.96 11.69 -4.77
N ALA A 609 -13.36 10.50 -4.69
CA ALA A 609 -13.54 9.47 -5.71
C ALA A 609 -14.76 8.60 -5.42
N GLU A 610 -15.69 8.49 -6.36
CA GLU A 610 -16.92 7.67 -6.23
C GLU A 610 -16.65 6.19 -5.98
N THR A 611 -15.46 5.71 -6.36
CA THR A 611 -15.02 4.33 -6.14
C THR A 611 -14.45 4.07 -4.74
N PHE A 612 -14.33 5.09 -3.88
CA PHE A 612 -13.80 4.96 -2.54
C PHE A 612 -14.88 4.50 -1.56
N ASP A 613 -14.56 3.50 -0.71
CA ASP A 613 -15.51 2.84 0.19
C ASP A 613 -16.20 3.80 1.18
N LEU A 614 -15.56 4.92 1.52
CA LEU A 614 -16.13 5.96 2.41
C LEU A 614 -16.42 7.28 1.66
N TYR A 615 -16.69 7.20 0.35
CA TYR A 615 -16.99 8.37 -0.47
C TYR A 615 -18.17 9.18 0.08
N CYS A 616 -17.91 10.44 0.40
CA CYS A 616 -18.92 11.39 0.88
C CYS A 616 -18.88 12.65 0.02
N PRO A 617 -19.80 12.80 -0.96
CA PRO A 617 -19.78 13.93 -1.89
C PRO A 617 -19.77 15.31 -1.22
N PRO A 618 -20.55 15.56 -0.15
CA PRO A 618 -20.50 16.83 0.60
C PRO A 618 -19.12 17.16 1.17
N VAL A 619 -18.30 16.16 1.57
CA VAL A 619 -16.93 16.40 2.07
C VAL A 619 -16.04 16.95 0.95
N ALA A 620 -16.08 16.32 -0.23
CA ALA A 620 -15.28 16.73 -1.37
C ALA A 620 -15.66 18.14 -1.85
N GLU A 621 -16.96 18.40 -1.90
CA GLU A 621 -17.53 19.69 -2.25
C GLU A 621 -17.16 20.79 -1.24
N ALA A 622 -17.30 20.51 0.07
CA ALA A 622 -16.92 21.43 1.13
C ALA A 622 -15.42 21.75 1.10
N THR A 623 -14.58 20.74 0.90
CA THR A 623 -13.12 20.92 0.80
C THR A 623 -12.76 21.86 -0.34
N ALA A 624 -13.37 21.69 -1.51
CA ALA A 624 -13.15 22.58 -2.65
C ALA A 624 -13.73 23.99 -2.42
N ALA A 625 -14.89 24.09 -1.77
CA ALA A 625 -15.52 25.38 -1.45
C ALA A 625 -14.67 26.20 -0.48
N ILE A 626 -14.16 25.59 0.58
CA ILE A 626 -13.26 26.24 1.53
C ILE A 626 -11.97 26.68 0.84
N ALA A 627 -11.37 25.82 0.00
CA ALA A 627 -10.16 26.18 -0.74
C ALA A 627 -10.38 27.42 -1.61
N ARG A 628 -11.50 27.47 -2.34
CA ARG A 628 -11.89 28.64 -3.12
C ARG A 628 -12.10 29.88 -2.24
N HIS A 629 -12.82 29.73 -1.14
CA HIS A 629 -13.09 30.82 -0.22
C HIS A 629 -11.79 31.41 0.34
N SER A 630 -10.87 30.55 0.81
CA SER A 630 -9.55 30.96 1.30
C SER A 630 -8.77 31.71 0.23
N LEU A 631 -8.71 31.19 -1.00
CA LEU A 631 -8.02 31.87 -2.10
C LEU A 631 -8.63 33.25 -2.40
N THR A 632 -9.97 33.35 -2.47
CA THR A 632 -10.66 34.64 -2.65
C THR A 632 -10.33 35.64 -1.55
N GLN A 633 -10.31 35.22 -0.28
CA GLN A 633 -9.94 36.11 0.83
C GLN A 633 -8.50 36.64 0.68
N ILE A 634 -7.59 35.80 0.21
CA ILE A 634 -6.19 36.20 0.01
C ILE A 634 -6.05 37.17 -1.16
N LEU A 635 -6.78 36.94 -2.27
CA LEU A 635 -6.80 37.87 -3.40
C LEU A 635 -7.32 39.25 -2.97
N ASN A 636 -8.42 39.28 -2.22
CA ASN A 636 -8.97 40.52 -1.67
C ASN A 636 -7.96 41.21 -0.74
N LYS A 637 -7.23 40.43 0.07
CA LYS A 637 -6.22 40.98 0.98
C LYS A 637 -5.01 41.54 0.22
N ALA A 638 -4.55 40.85 -0.82
CA ALA A 638 -3.47 41.34 -1.68
C ALA A 638 -3.85 42.67 -2.35
N GLU A 639 -5.08 42.78 -2.86
CA GLU A 639 -5.62 44.02 -3.43
C GLU A 639 -5.66 45.15 -2.39
N GLN A 640 -6.14 44.89 -1.18
CA GLN A 640 -6.14 45.87 -0.07
C GLN A 640 -4.74 46.35 0.30
N LEU A 641 -3.72 45.50 0.17
CA LEU A 641 -2.32 45.84 0.44
C LEU A 641 -1.64 46.51 -0.77
N GLY A 642 -2.35 46.71 -1.88
CA GLY A 642 -1.80 47.29 -3.11
C GLY A 642 -0.83 46.36 -3.85
N ILE A 643 -0.94 45.04 -3.63
CA ILE A 643 -0.07 44.04 -4.24
C ILE A 643 -0.76 43.50 -5.49
N GLN A 644 -0.10 43.60 -6.65
CA GLN A 644 -0.61 42.99 -7.87
C GLN A 644 -0.40 41.47 -7.83
N VAL A 645 -1.51 40.72 -7.92
CA VAL A 645 -1.48 39.27 -8.12
C VAL A 645 -1.34 38.97 -9.62
N LEU A 646 -0.27 38.28 -9.99
CA LEU A 646 0.04 37.93 -11.37
C LEU A 646 -0.62 36.64 -11.83
N TYR A 647 -0.73 35.68 -10.93
CA TYR A 647 -1.24 34.34 -11.19
C TYR A 647 -1.61 33.68 -9.86
N GLY A 648 -2.48 32.67 -9.91
CA GLY A 648 -2.79 31.83 -8.78
C GLY A 648 -3.37 30.50 -9.24
N ASP A 649 -2.87 29.42 -8.68
CA ASP A 649 -3.36 28.07 -8.93
C ASP A 649 -3.61 27.38 -7.60
N THR A 650 -4.88 27.14 -7.29
CA THR A 650 -5.37 26.28 -6.21
C THR A 650 -4.80 26.58 -4.82
N ASP A 651 -3.53 26.25 -4.57
CA ASP A 651 -2.75 26.38 -3.34
C ASP A 651 -1.61 27.40 -3.41
N SER A 652 -1.40 28.08 -4.53
CA SER A 652 -0.34 29.08 -4.67
C SER A 652 -0.79 30.38 -5.33
N ILE A 653 -0.12 31.48 -4.98
CA ILE A 653 -0.28 32.81 -5.58
C ILE A 653 1.07 33.44 -5.92
N PHE A 654 1.08 34.23 -6.98
CA PHE A 654 2.28 34.89 -7.52
C PHE A 654 2.08 36.40 -7.39
N LEU A 655 2.89 37.04 -6.55
CA LEU A 655 2.77 38.44 -6.18
C LEU A 655 3.88 39.25 -6.83
N LYS A 656 3.54 40.37 -7.47
CA LYS A 656 4.52 41.24 -8.14
C LYS A 656 5.14 42.22 -7.17
N ASN A 657 6.46 42.17 -7.04
CA ASN A 657 7.27 43.15 -6.30
C ASN A 657 6.73 43.51 -4.90
N PRO A 658 6.27 42.56 -4.07
CA PRO A 658 5.85 42.89 -2.71
C PRO A 658 7.04 43.32 -1.86
N SER A 659 6.82 44.29 -0.97
CA SER A 659 7.77 44.60 0.10
C SER A 659 7.80 43.47 1.12
N LYS A 660 8.85 43.43 1.95
CA LYS A 660 8.96 42.44 3.03
C LYS A 660 7.82 42.58 4.05
N GLU A 661 7.46 43.82 4.39
CA GLU A 661 6.34 44.16 5.29
C GLU A 661 4.97 43.80 4.71
N GLN A 662 4.84 43.74 3.38
CA GLN A 662 3.62 43.28 2.72
C GLN A 662 3.49 41.75 2.70
N ILE A 663 4.61 41.01 2.82
CA ILE A 663 4.64 39.54 2.87
C ILE A 663 4.39 39.05 4.30
N GLU A 664 5.01 39.69 5.29
CA GLU A 664 4.86 39.41 6.72
C GLU A 664 3.44 39.74 7.21
#